data_AF-A0A194S8E6-F1
#
_entry.id   AF-A0A194S8E6-F1
#
_cell.length_a   1.000
_cell.length_b   1.000
_cell.length_c   1.000
_cell.angle_alpha   90.00
_cell.angle_beta   90.00
_cell.angle_gamma   90.00
#
_symmetry.space_group_name_H-M   'P 1'
#
loop_
_entity.id
_entity.type
_entity.pdbx_description
1 polymer ?
#
loop_
_entity_poly.entity_id
_entity_poly.type
_entity_poly.pdbx_seq_one_letter_code
_entity_poly.pdbx_strand_id
1 'polypeptide(L)'
;MLRPRAPTGFARRTFATTRSAPPSTSSIGTRAALVAAGAAAAVGSYTLVQQQRALDLDPEPAKGKWETGGVGQAMKPEVFLWGRNAHGVASPSSPASVPSTVKRPSAAPALSTFILRDLALAETYGVAVDARGDVLQWGAGYGGSGVERTLTGKDLVRAVPTSEGKVFGLTKKGEVWVFASDKASQRPAGQAVDVANEARDGGWKWVLGKGTLWGRSGRSDVEALKLVTDVKLDKGEKFISLSAGASHLLALTSRGRSFALPLCLSANTYGQLGVRSVTLLAPPHPGSSPAGALTVRLEPNERLNEIDWSKEQQARQPKKIDPLLLPAIAPPTPSNPNPKGSLVPSLNTPGPNSLNESSQLQLHPDPAHHAALERSIHFCTTLSEIPALRGIEVAELVAGKKHSLARLGGKAEGRVLGWGANNYGQLGLGPSLSYPIIPVPTEVPFIRSPAYTGSSKSAHVACERIAAGGNVSYFVTRSRENGVDLLATGQGQFGALGYGQWAHATSPVRVKTVSGLREWNEQTGKVEFVGIKDVQAGEGHVAVVLDNAVKHDDGSAFGRDVFVWGYNEFYQLGTGRRSNLPTPQHLAPLPYPGPAPTAIAAAPEAPVSPEGSLSSGTTSPMPHKRMQLSPSLPTPSLKDAKLPRGTVVEEAIVAGDGGSGVFWRVVNP
;
A
#
# COMPACT_ATOMS: atom_id res chain seq x y z
N MET A 1 -36.09 25.46 -77.86
CA MET A 1 -37.37 26.21 -77.82
C MET A 1 -37.69 26.54 -76.37
N LEU A 2 -38.29 27.71 -76.11
CA LEU A 2 -39.06 28.14 -74.92
C LEU A 2 -38.48 28.00 -73.48
N ARG A 3 -38.95 28.90 -72.61
CA ARG A 3 -38.63 29.15 -71.18
C ARG A 3 -39.87 28.76 -70.31
N PRO A 4 -39.92 28.89 -68.95
CA PRO A 4 -39.20 29.80 -68.02
C PRO A 4 -38.69 29.08 -66.72
N ARG A 5 -38.38 29.68 -65.54
CA ARG A 5 -38.34 31.09 -65.08
C ARG A 5 -37.10 31.42 -64.19
N ALA A 6 -37.29 31.76 -62.91
CA ALA A 6 -36.37 32.33 -61.91
C ALA A 6 -37.11 32.42 -60.53
N PRO A 7 -36.65 33.04 -59.40
CA PRO A 7 -35.45 33.89 -59.20
C PRO A 7 -34.68 33.86 -57.82
N THR A 8 -33.52 34.55 -57.78
CA THR A 8 -32.86 35.25 -56.62
C THR A 8 -32.39 34.46 -55.35
N GLY A 9 -31.34 34.89 -54.62
CA GLY A 9 -30.42 36.03 -54.82
C GLY A 9 -29.38 36.27 -53.69
N PHE A 10 -28.27 36.97 -54.03
CA PHE A 10 -27.11 37.44 -53.23
C PHE A 10 -27.43 38.45 -52.09
N ALA A 11 -26.53 38.98 -51.24
CA ALA A 11 -25.30 38.48 -50.55
C ALA A 11 -24.69 39.58 -49.59
N ARG A 12 -24.10 39.17 -48.46
CA ARG A 12 -23.00 39.76 -47.62
C ARG A 12 -22.51 41.23 -47.86
N ARG A 13 -22.67 42.18 -46.88
CA ARG A 13 -21.62 43.12 -46.33
C ARG A 13 -22.06 44.26 -45.35
N THR A 14 -21.50 44.26 -44.12
CA THR A 14 -20.80 45.34 -43.33
C THR A 14 -21.29 46.81 -43.06
N PHE A 15 -21.01 47.28 -41.81
CA PHE A 15 -20.61 48.65 -41.31
C PHE A 15 -21.60 49.75 -40.79
N ALA A 16 -21.65 49.90 -39.44
CA ALA A 16 -21.29 51.06 -38.58
C ALA A 16 -22.02 52.45 -38.50
N THR A 17 -21.95 53.08 -37.31
CA THR A 17 -22.21 54.52 -36.90
C THR A 17 -23.67 55.04 -36.84
N THR A 18 -24.15 56.00 -36.00
CA THR A 18 -23.66 56.71 -34.76
C THR A 18 -24.78 57.47 -33.96
N ARG A 19 -24.62 57.56 -32.61
CA ARG A 19 -24.87 58.73 -31.68
C ARG A 19 -26.26 59.41 -31.51
N SER A 20 -26.79 59.45 -30.28
CA SER A 20 -27.65 60.54 -29.69
C SER A 20 -27.77 60.44 -28.14
N ALA A 21 -28.36 61.44 -27.46
CA ALA A 21 -28.60 61.56 -25.99
C ALA A 21 -29.56 62.76 -25.69
N PRO A 22 -29.83 63.17 -24.43
CA PRO A 22 -30.51 62.52 -23.29
C PRO A 22 -31.84 63.26 -22.90
N PRO A 23 -32.48 62.94 -21.76
CA PRO A 23 -32.80 64.02 -20.79
C PRO A 23 -32.65 63.66 -19.28
N SER A 24 -32.90 64.64 -18.42
CA SER A 24 -32.85 64.64 -16.93
C SER A 24 -34.27 64.48 -16.30
N THR A 25 -34.57 64.55 -14.98
CA THR A 25 -33.87 64.91 -13.70
C THR A 25 -33.98 63.74 -12.68
N SER A 26 -34.04 63.79 -11.33
CA SER A 26 -33.99 64.75 -10.18
C SER A 26 -33.95 63.91 -8.87
N SER A 27 -33.56 64.36 -7.66
CA SER A 27 -32.72 65.46 -7.14
C SER A 27 -32.58 65.31 -5.59
N ILE A 28 -31.76 66.15 -4.92
CA ILE A 28 -31.60 66.29 -3.45
C ILE A 28 -30.86 65.13 -2.72
N GLY A 29 -30.04 65.50 -1.72
CA GLY A 29 -29.37 64.56 -0.81
C GLY A 29 -29.10 65.22 0.56
N THR A 30 -28.65 64.44 1.55
CA THR A 30 -28.62 64.87 2.96
C THR A 30 -27.30 64.51 3.66
N ARG A 31 -26.72 65.48 4.39
CA ARG A 31 -25.71 65.22 5.43
C ARG A 31 -26.40 64.97 6.76
N ALA A 32 -26.05 63.88 7.45
CA ALA A 32 -26.24 63.72 8.89
C ALA A 32 -25.18 62.75 9.42
N ALA A 33 -24.79 62.91 10.69
CA ALA A 33 -23.78 62.05 11.34
C ALA A 33 -24.11 61.87 12.82
N LEU A 34 -23.70 60.71 13.37
CA LEU A 34 -23.57 60.37 14.80
C LEU A 34 -24.82 60.49 15.68
N VAL A 35 -25.17 59.37 16.33
CA VAL A 35 -25.05 59.15 17.80
C VAL A 35 -25.18 57.63 18.05
N ALA A 36 -24.81 57.14 19.24
CA ALA A 36 -24.49 55.73 19.52
C ALA A 36 -25.46 55.02 20.50
N ALA A 37 -25.07 53.79 20.86
CA ALA A 37 -25.58 52.92 21.94
C ALA A 37 -26.82 52.03 21.64
N GLY A 38 -26.88 50.90 22.36
CA GLY A 38 -27.88 49.84 22.23
C GLY A 38 -27.26 48.50 21.81
N ALA A 39 -27.30 47.48 22.69
CA ALA A 39 -26.68 46.17 22.46
C ALA A 39 -27.61 45.01 22.86
N ALA A 40 -27.36 43.82 22.29
CA ALA A 40 -27.97 42.52 22.60
C ALA A 40 -29.48 42.36 22.24
N ALA A 41 -29.96 41.19 21.80
CA ALA A 41 -29.28 39.98 21.31
C ALA A 41 -30.21 39.08 20.44
N ALA A 42 -29.58 38.17 19.70
CA ALA A 42 -30.09 36.85 19.29
C ALA A 42 -31.37 36.73 18.45
N VAL A 43 -31.27 37.01 17.14
CA VAL A 43 -31.95 36.21 16.09
C VAL A 43 -31.03 36.02 14.88
N GLY A 44 -30.92 34.78 14.38
CA GLY A 44 -30.62 34.45 12.97
C GLY A 44 -29.27 34.86 12.37
N SER A 45 -28.36 33.89 12.18
CA SER A 45 -27.22 34.03 11.26
C SER A 45 -26.86 32.70 10.60
N TYR A 46 -27.76 32.21 9.74
CA TYR A 46 -27.40 31.30 8.66
C TYR A 46 -27.00 32.15 7.44
N THR A 47 -25.98 31.69 6.70
CA THR A 47 -25.33 32.34 5.53
C THR A 47 -24.34 33.50 5.81
N LEU A 48 -23.38 33.64 4.90
CA LEU A 48 -22.37 34.72 4.76
C LEU A 48 -21.35 34.95 5.91
N VAL A 49 -20.44 33.98 6.08
CA VAL A 49 -19.03 34.29 6.43
C VAL A 49 -18.10 33.50 5.50
N GLN A 50 -17.54 34.16 4.48
CA GLN A 50 -16.52 33.56 3.61
C GLN A 50 -15.45 34.58 3.18
N GLN A 51 -14.74 35.19 4.14
CA GLN A 51 -13.45 35.81 3.87
C GLN A 51 -12.56 35.87 5.12
N GLN A 52 -11.25 35.71 4.90
CA GLN A 52 -10.13 36.08 5.77
C GLN A 52 -10.29 35.89 7.30
N ARG A 53 -9.77 34.78 7.81
CA ARG A 53 -9.00 34.79 9.06
C ARG A 53 -7.57 34.35 8.79
N ALA A 54 -6.62 35.05 9.40
CA ALA A 54 -5.20 34.73 9.28
C ALA A 54 -4.85 33.44 10.02
N LEU A 55 -3.68 32.89 9.73
CA LEU A 55 -3.04 31.89 10.57
C LEU A 55 -2.34 32.63 11.71
N ASP A 56 -2.94 32.64 12.90
CA ASP A 56 -2.19 32.95 14.11
C ASP A 56 -1.14 31.84 14.30
N LEU A 57 0.13 32.23 14.25
CA LEU A 57 1.29 31.36 14.46
C LEU A 57 1.72 31.47 15.93
N ASP A 58 1.92 30.33 16.59
CA ASP A 58 2.52 30.29 17.92
C ASP A 58 3.92 30.94 17.91
N PRO A 59 4.33 31.65 18.97
CA PRO A 59 5.55 32.45 18.98
C PRO A 59 6.84 31.62 18.94
N GLU A 60 7.85 32.16 18.25
CA GLU A 60 9.17 31.55 18.06
C GLU A 60 9.88 31.21 19.39
N PRO A 61 10.56 30.05 19.50
CA PRO A 61 11.52 29.80 20.58
C PRO A 61 12.73 30.75 20.46
N ALA A 62 13.29 31.14 21.60
CA ALA A 62 14.18 32.31 21.69
C ALA A 62 15.49 32.21 20.88
N LYS A 63 15.99 33.36 20.43
CA LYS A 63 17.25 33.53 19.69
C LYS A 63 18.47 33.13 20.52
N GLY A 64 18.89 31.87 20.40
CA GLY A 64 20.25 31.45 20.75
C GLY A 64 21.29 32.06 19.81
N LYS A 65 22.51 32.32 20.31
CA LYS A 65 23.64 32.65 19.44
C LYS A 65 24.09 31.40 18.69
N TRP A 66 24.47 31.57 17.43
CA TRP A 66 25.09 30.53 16.62
C TRP A 66 26.55 30.37 17.02
N GLU A 67 26.97 29.14 17.29
CA GLU A 67 28.39 28.75 17.27
C GLU A 67 28.70 28.13 15.91
N THR A 68 29.85 28.46 15.33
CA THR A 68 30.30 27.92 14.03
C THR A 68 30.74 26.47 14.19
N GLY A 69 29.78 25.54 14.15
CA GLY A 69 30.04 24.11 14.09
C GLY A 69 30.82 23.76 12.81
N GLY A 70 32.11 23.48 12.97
CA GLY A 70 32.99 23.14 11.85
C GLY A 70 32.65 21.81 11.17
N VAL A 71 33.23 21.60 9.99
CA VAL A 71 33.14 20.36 9.20
C VAL A 71 33.48 19.15 10.08
N GLY A 72 32.50 18.27 10.32
CA GLY A 72 32.68 17.07 11.14
C GLY A 72 31.68 16.84 12.28
N GLN A 73 30.59 17.63 12.39
CA GLN A 73 29.48 17.21 13.27
C GLN A 73 28.92 15.86 12.81
N ALA A 74 28.92 14.88 13.72
CA ALA A 74 28.45 13.53 13.43
C ALA A 74 26.93 13.53 13.29
N MET A 75 26.44 13.30 12.07
CA MET A 75 25.03 13.03 11.80
C MET A 75 24.48 11.97 12.76
N LYS A 76 23.43 12.33 13.50
CA LYS A 76 22.65 11.40 14.31
C LYS A 76 21.50 10.86 13.43
N PRO A 77 21.52 9.59 13.01
CA PRO A 77 20.39 9.01 12.31
C PRO A 77 19.21 8.92 13.27
N GLU A 78 18.00 9.23 12.80
CA GLU A 78 16.78 9.04 13.58
C GLU A 78 15.73 8.30 12.75
N VAL A 79 14.92 7.49 13.42
CA VAL A 79 13.77 6.80 12.82
C VAL A 79 12.52 7.54 13.25
N PHE A 80 11.71 7.99 12.29
CA PHE A 80 10.45 8.68 12.54
C PHE A 80 9.29 7.76 12.21
N LEU A 81 8.36 7.57 13.14
CA LEU A 81 7.14 6.76 12.94
C LEU A 81 5.89 7.63 13.18
N TRP A 82 4.78 7.29 12.51
CA TRP A 82 3.48 7.91 12.73
C TRP A 82 2.31 7.04 12.23
N GLY A 83 1.09 7.42 12.60
CA GLY A 83 -0.15 6.68 12.30
C GLY A 83 -0.76 5.99 13.52
N ARG A 84 -1.38 4.83 13.29
CA ARG A 84 -2.05 4.02 14.32
C ARG A 84 -1.07 3.52 15.37
N ASN A 85 -1.47 3.60 16.64
CA ASN A 85 -0.58 3.33 17.76
C ASN A 85 -1.26 2.55 18.90
N ALA A 86 -2.39 1.88 18.62
CA ALA A 86 -3.17 1.11 19.59
C ALA A 86 -2.37 -0.02 20.28
N HIS A 87 -1.29 -0.48 19.65
CA HIS A 87 -0.37 -1.50 20.18
C HIS A 87 1.06 -0.98 20.36
N GLY A 88 1.29 0.35 20.35
CA GLY A 88 2.64 0.94 20.48
C GLY A 88 3.50 0.90 19.20
N VAL A 89 2.94 0.52 18.05
CA VAL A 89 3.70 0.37 16.78
C VAL A 89 4.36 1.67 16.33
N ALA A 90 3.67 2.81 16.43
CA ALA A 90 4.17 4.12 16.00
C ALA A 90 4.88 4.93 17.12
N SER A 91 4.93 4.42 18.35
CA SER A 91 5.69 5.02 19.46
C SER A 91 6.15 3.94 20.44
N PRO A 92 7.23 3.20 20.12
CA PRO A 92 7.61 1.95 20.80
C PRO A 92 8.40 2.17 22.11
N SER A 93 8.13 3.23 22.88
CA SER A 93 8.99 3.62 24.00
C SER A 93 8.32 4.55 25.05
N SER A 94 7.08 4.29 25.46
CA SER A 94 6.45 4.98 26.61
C SER A 94 5.41 4.08 27.31
N PRO A 95 5.57 3.73 28.59
CA PRO A 95 4.61 2.85 29.28
C PRO A 95 3.37 3.51 29.90
N ALA A 96 3.23 4.85 29.88
CA ALA A 96 2.31 5.55 30.81
C ALA A 96 1.28 6.52 30.20
N SER A 97 1.44 6.99 28.95
CA SER A 97 0.57 8.04 28.38
C SER A 97 0.48 8.01 26.85
N VAL A 98 0.58 6.81 26.26
CA VAL A 98 0.69 6.60 24.81
C VAL A 98 -0.55 7.15 24.06
N PRO A 99 -0.39 8.09 23.11
CA PRO A 99 -1.50 8.50 22.25
C PRO A 99 -1.83 7.36 21.29
N SER A 100 -3.11 6.99 21.21
CA SER A 100 -3.60 5.89 20.35
C SER A 100 -3.38 6.11 18.84
N THR A 101 -3.07 7.34 18.43
CA THR A 101 -2.59 7.69 17.09
C THR A 101 -1.53 8.80 17.16
N VAL A 102 -0.41 8.60 16.47
CA VAL A 102 0.68 9.58 16.33
C VAL A 102 0.41 10.43 15.08
N LYS A 103 0.18 11.74 15.26
CA LYS A 103 -0.48 12.60 14.24
C LYS A 103 0.44 13.12 13.13
N ARG A 104 1.74 13.13 13.37
CA ARG A 104 2.83 13.68 12.53
C ARG A 104 4.08 12.82 12.74
N PRO A 105 5.06 12.82 11.82
CA PRO A 105 6.33 12.13 12.03
C PRO A 105 6.93 12.44 13.41
N SER A 106 7.15 11.41 14.22
CA SER A 106 7.68 11.51 15.57
C SER A 106 8.88 10.58 15.70
N ALA A 107 9.98 11.06 16.28
CA ALA A 107 11.15 10.23 16.50
C ALA A 107 10.80 9.02 17.40
N ALA A 108 11.37 7.87 17.10
CA ALA A 108 11.24 6.62 17.84
C ALA A 108 12.60 6.26 18.47
N PRO A 109 12.95 6.77 19.67
CA PRO A 109 14.31 6.69 20.21
C PRO A 109 14.88 5.27 20.36
N ALA A 110 14.01 4.28 20.58
CA ALA A 110 14.39 2.86 20.64
C ALA A 110 14.87 2.28 19.29
N LEU A 111 14.54 2.93 18.17
CA LEU A 111 15.01 2.57 16.82
C LEU A 111 16.10 3.53 16.30
N SER A 112 16.10 4.80 16.73
CA SER A 112 17.13 5.81 16.35
C SER A 112 18.55 5.48 16.79
N THR A 113 18.78 4.42 17.57
CA THR A 113 20.12 3.88 17.86
C THR A 113 20.64 2.92 16.79
N PHE A 114 19.80 2.53 15.81
CA PHE A 114 20.12 1.56 14.77
C PHE A 114 20.02 2.18 13.37
N ILE A 115 20.98 1.81 12.52
CA ILE A 115 20.83 1.88 11.07
C ILE A 115 20.28 0.53 10.62
N LEU A 116 19.27 0.54 9.74
CA LEU A 116 18.49 -0.63 9.38
C LEU A 116 18.80 -1.09 7.95
N ARG A 117 18.57 -2.37 7.65
CA ARG A 117 18.48 -2.88 6.28
C ARG A 117 17.06 -2.73 5.73
N ASP A 118 16.07 -2.87 6.61
CA ASP A 118 14.65 -2.92 6.27
C ASP A 118 13.78 -2.55 7.48
N LEU A 119 12.59 -2.01 7.21
CA LEU A 119 11.59 -1.62 8.21
C LEU A 119 10.20 -1.90 7.64
N ALA A 120 9.37 -2.66 8.36
CA ALA A 120 8.01 -2.99 7.97
C ALA A 120 7.04 -2.84 9.15
N LEU A 121 5.86 -2.28 8.88
CA LEU A 121 4.84 -1.97 9.89
C LEU A 121 3.56 -2.73 9.55
N ALA A 122 3.11 -3.61 10.45
CA ALA A 122 1.80 -4.26 10.38
C ALA A 122 0.82 -3.56 11.35
N GLU A 123 -0.48 -3.88 11.24
CA GLU A 123 -1.56 -3.24 12.02
C GLU A 123 -1.32 -3.27 13.54
N THR A 124 -0.70 -4.35 14.03
CA THR A 124 -0.58 -4.68 15.45
C THR A 124 0.86 -4.78 15.96
N TYR A 125 1.86 -4.93 15.09
CA TYR A 125 3.27 -5.05 15.45
C TYR A 125 4.19 -4.45 14.38
N GLY A 126 5.39 -4.02 14.78
CA GLY A 126 6.45 -3.58 13.88
C GLY A 126 7.59 -4.59 13.82
N VAL A 127 8.28 -4.62 12.67
CA VAL A 127 9.49 -5.42 12.46
C VAL A 127 10.55 -4.55 11.78
N ALA A 128 11.79 -4.62 12.25
CA ALA A 128 12.94 -4.03 11.60
C ALA A 128 14.09 -5.04 11.52
N VAL A 129 14.95 -4.87 10.52
CA VAL A 129 16.19 -5.64 10.37
C VAL A 129 17.35 -4.68 10.56
N ASP A 130 18.22 -4.92 11.54
CA ASP A 130 19.37 -4.05 11.79
C ASP A 130 20.48 -4.25 10.74
N ALA A 131 21.47 -3.34 10.70
CA ALA A 131 22.58 -3.42 9.75
C ALA A 131 23.42 -4.73 9.82
N ARG A 132 23.34 -5.49 10.92
CA ARG A 132 24.03 -6.77 11.11
C ARG A 132 23.16 -7.97 10.66
N GLY A 133 21.90 -7.72 10.31
CA GLY A 133 20.93 -8.73 9.90
C GLY A 133 20.26 -9.47 11.07
N ASP A 134 20.28 -8.88 12.26
CA ASP A 134 19.45 -9.31 13.40
C ASP A 134 18.07 -8.63 13.33
N VAL A 135 17.03 -9.32 13.80
CA VAL A 135 15.64 -8.84 13.78
C VAL A 135 15.26 -8.14 15.08
N LEU A 136 14.59 -7.00 14.94
CA LEU A 136 13.95 -6.23 16.00
C LEU A 136 12.43 -6.31 15.84
N GLN A 137 11.69 -6.57 16.93
CA GLN A 137 10.23 -6.65 16.94
C GLN A 137 9.64 -5.88 18.13
N TRP A 138 8.45 -5.31 17.94
CA TRP A 138 7.72 -4.57 18.98
C TRP A 138 6.22 -4.55 18.72
N GLY A 139 5.46 -4.25 19.77
CA GLY A 139 4.02 -4.00 19.72
C GLY A 139 3.20 -5.11 20.37
N ALA A 140 2.13 -5.56 19.71
CA ALA A 140 1.34 -6.69 20.17
C ALA A 140 2.22 -7.94 20.37
N GLY A 141 2.01 -8.64 21.48
CA GLY A 141 2.86 -9.77 21.89
C GLY A 141 4.11 -9.39 22.70
N TYR A 142 4.50 -8.10 22.79
CA TYR A 142 5.68 -7.65 23.56
C TYR A 142 5.33 -6.84 24.82
N GLY A 143 4.05 -6.69 25.15
CA GLY A 143 3.61 -6.10 26.43
C GLY A 143 4.03 -4.64 26.68
N GLY A 144 4.47 -3.91 25.66
CA GLY A 144 4.98 -2.54 25.80
C GLY A 144 6.39 -2.42 26.39
N SER A 145 7.16 -3.52 26.45
CA SER A 145 8.55 -3.53 26.94
C SER A 145 9.52 -2.64 26.14
N GLY A 146 9.16 -2.36 24.88
CA GLY A 146 9.92 -1.53 23.95
C GLY A 146 10.18 -2.27 22.64
N VAL A 147 11.37 -2.07 22.08
CA VAL A 147 11.88 -2.83 20.93
C VAL A 147 12.78 -3.95 21.43
N GLU A 148 12.38 -5.20 21.20
CA GLU A 148 13.16 -6.38 21.56
C GLU A 148 13.87 -6.96 20.34
N ARG A 149 15.04 -7.60 20.54
CA ARG A 149 15.77 -8.32 19.50
C ARG A 149 15.47 -9.82 19.63
N THR A 150 14.93 -10.43 18.58
CA THR A 150 14.30 -11.77 18.65
C THR A 150 15.09 -12.82 17.88
N LEU A 151 15.29 -12.62 16.58
CA LEU A 151 16.00 -13.55 15.70
C LEU A 151 17.37 -13.00 15.33
N THR A 152 18.44 -13.71 15.71
CA THR A 152 19.83 -13.26 15.54
C THR A 152 20.66 -14.22 14.68
N GLY A 153 21.75 -13.71 14.10
CA GLY A 153 22.76 -14.54 13.43
C GLY A 153 22.30 -15.25 12.13
N LYS A 154 21.15 -14.86 11.57
CA LYS A 154 20.63 -15.37 10.29
C LYS A 154 21.00 -14.48 9.09
N ASP A 155 21.54 -13.28 9.33
CA ASP A 155 21.95 -12.30 8.30
C ASP A 155 20.81 -11.92 7.34
N LEU A 156 19.69 -11.43 7.91
CA LEU A 156 18.52 -10.99 7.14
C LEU A 156 18.79 -9.70 6.37
N VAL A 157 18.13 -9.55 5.23
CA VAL A 157 18.14 -8.36 4.35
C VAL A 157 16.76 -7.70 4.27
N ARG A 158 15.68 -8.50 4.37
CA ARG A 158 14.29 -8.03 4.36
C ARG A 158 13.45 -8.86 5.33
N ALA A 159 12.45 -8.24 5.95
CA ALA A 159 11.44 -8.91 6.77
C ALA A 159 10.02 -8.49 6.34
N VAL A 160 9.20 -9.46 5.96
CA VAL A 160 7.81 -9.25 5.52
C VAL A 160 6.87 -9.75 6.63
N PRO A 161 6.21 -8.85 7.38
CA PRO A 161 5.20 -9.23 8.36
C PRO A 161 3.88 -9.62 7.68
N THR A 162 3.03 -10.35 8.39
CA THR A 162 1.69 -10.72 7.92
C THR A 162 0.62 -10.54 9.00
N SER A 163 -0.63 -10.33 8.58
CA SER A 163 -1.81 -10.17 9.44
C SER A 163 -2.15 -11.40 10.29
N GLU A 164 -1.57 -12.56 9.99
CA GLU A 164 -1.76 -13.80 10.75
C GLU A 164 -0.80 -13.93 11.94
N GLY A 165 0.19 -13.04 12.06
CA GLY A 165 1.21 -13.12 13.10
C GLY A 165 2.43 -13.99 12.72
N LYS A 166 2.66 -14.20 11.42
CA LYS A 166 3.91 -14.79 10.89
C LYS A 166 4.79 -13.70 10.32
N VAL A 167 6.11 -13.85 10.43
CA VAL A 167 7.09 -12.96 9.79
C VAL A 167 8.01 -13.78 8.90
N PHE A 168 8.19 -13.34 7.65
CA PHE A 168 9.02 -14.00 6.66
C PHE A 168 10.30 -13.20 6.40
N GLY A 169 11.44 -13.80 6.74
CA GLY A 169 12.77 -13.22 6.55
C GLY A 169 13.44 -13.70 5.27
N LEU A 170 13.98 -12.76 4.49
CA LEU A 170 14.91 -13.05 3.40
C LEU A 170 16.34 -12.83 3.89
N THR A 171 17.19 -13.84 3.79
CA THR A 171 18.62 -13.76 4.16
C THR A 171 19.49 -13.23 3.01
N LYS A 172 20.69 -12.73 3.30
CA LYS A 172 21.67 -12.29 2.28
C LYS A 172 22.09 -13.40 1.31
N LYS A 173 22.04 -14.66 1.78
CA LYS A 173 22.23 -15.88 0.99
C LYS A 173 21.06 -16.18 0.03
N GLY A 174 19.92 -15.49 0.19
CA GLY A 174 18.68 -15.73 -0.54
C GLY A 174 17.94 -17.00 -0.11
N GLU A 175 18.08 -17.40 1.15
CA GLU A 175 17.19 -18.35 1.82
C GLU A 175 16.01 -17.61 2.47
N VAL A 176 14.82 -18.22 2.44
CA VAL A 176 13.62 -17.70 3.11
C VAL A 176 13.38 -18.45 4.42
N TRP A 177 13.13 -17.73 5.49
CA TRP A 177 12.85 -18.25 6.83
C TRP A 177 11.52 -17.69 7.36
N VAL A 178 10.81 -18.43 8.20
CA VAL A 178 9.58 -18.00 8.89
C VAL A 178 9.73 -18.12 10.40
N PHE A 179 9.24 -17.12 11.14
CA PHE A 179 9.25 -17.06 12.60
C PHE A 179 8.00 -16.32 13.11
N ALA A 180 7.68 -16.48 14.40
CA ALA A 180 6.46 -15.94 14.99
C ALA A 180 6.57 -14.43 15.27
N SER A 181 5.47 -13.71 15.08
CA SER A 181 5.39 -12.27 15.35
C SER A 181 5.45 -11.96 16.84
N ASP A 182 4.92 -12.83 17.69
CA ASP A 182 4.62 -12.60 19.10
C ASP A 182 5.47 -13.48 20.04
N LYS A 183 5.85 -12.90 21.18
CA LYS A 183 6.73 -13.54 22.17
C LYS A 183 6.14 -14.79 22.84
N ALA A 184 4.82 -14.97 22.80
CA ALA A 184 4.13 -16.14 23.37
C ALA A 184 4.20 -17.37 22.45
N SER A 185 4.23 -17.17 21.12
CA SER A 185 4.39 -18.23 20.13
C SER A 185 5.85 -18.50 19.75
N GLN A 186 6.79 -17.66 20.20
CA GLN A 186 8.23 -17.88 20.05
C GLN A 186 8.74 -18.92 21.05
N ARG A 187 9.35 -20.01 20.56
CA ARG A 187 9.94 -21.07 21.40
C ARG A 187 11.48 -21.01 21.41
N PRO A 188 12.16 -21.54 22.44
CA PRO A 188 13.62 -21.64 22.45
C PRO A 188 14.15 -22.53 21.32
N ALA A 189 15.13 -22.04 20.56
CA ALA A 189 15.71 -22.83 19.47
C ALA A 189 16.49 -24.05 20.00
N GLY A 190 16.10 -25.25 19.56
CA GLY A 190 16.78 -26.49 19.93
C GLY A 190 16.33 -27.13 21.24
N GLN A 191 15.23 -26.65 21.85
CA GLN A 191 14.53 -27.43 22.87
C GLN A 191 13.98 -28.71 22.22
N ALA A 192 14.40 -29.88 22.71
CA ALA A 192 13.83 -31.14 22.28
C ALA A 192 12.38 -31.25 22.78
N VAL A 193 11.52 -31.90 22.00
CA VAL A 193 10.18 -32.27 22.49
C VAL A 193 10.35 -33.44 23.45
N ASP A 194 10.30 -33.18 24.75
CA ASP A 194 10.40 -34.19 25.80
C ASP A 194 9.08 -34.96 25.96
N VAL A 195 8.80 -35.82 24.97
CA VAL A 195 7.57 -36.64 24.81
C VAL A 195 7.17 -37.45 26.06
N ALA A 196 8.11 -37.68 27.00
CA ALA A 196 7.89 -38.52 28.16
C ALA A 196 7.27 -37.83 29.40
N ASN A 197 7.55 -36.54 29.65
CA ASN A 197 7.27 -35.92 30.96
C ASN A 197 6.01 -35.04 31.01
N GLU A 198 5.55 -34.46 29.90
CA GLU A 198 4.27 -33.71 29.86
C GLU A 198 3.04 -34.64 29.74
N ALA A 199 3.23 -35.96 29.76
CA ALA A 199 2.19 -36.98 29.57
C ALA A 199 1.19 -37.15 30.74
N ARG A 200 1.16 -36.22 31.72
CA ARG A 200 0.28 -36.29 32.91
C ARG A 200 -0.89 -35.32 32.94
N ASP A 201 -0.83 -34.20 32.20
CA ASP A 201 -1.93 -33.22 32.14
C ASP A 201 -2.63 -33.21 30.78
N GLY A 202 -3.66 -34.04 30.62
CA GLY A 202 -4.74 -33.87 29.61
C GLY A 202 -4.33 -33.73 28.13
N GLY A 203 -3.20 -34.31 27.72
CA GLY A 203 -2.52 -33.93 26.49
C GLY A 203 -3.14 -34.39 25.16
N TRP A 204 -3.50 -33.42 24.31
CA TRP A 204 -3.43 -33.53 22.84
C TRP A 204 -2.35 -32.56 22.32
N LYS A 205 -1.15 -33.04 21.96
CA LYS A 205 -0.12 -32.28 21.21
C LYS A 205 0.93 -33.18 20.53
N TRP A 206 0.88 -33.18 19.19
CA TRP A 206 1.98 -33.30 18.20
C TRP A 206 3.21 -34.19 18.49
N VAL A 207 3.29 -35.37 17.84
CA VAL A 207 4.54 -36.13 17.69
C VAL A 207 4.71 -36.67 16.26
N LEU A 208 5.62 -36.05 15.50
CA LEU A 208 6.37 -36.60 14.36
C LEU A 208 7.67 -35.78 14.24
N GLY A 209 8.82 -36.30 13.81
CA GLY A 209 9.20 -37.66 13.44
C GLY A 209 10.74 -37.73 13.28
N LYS A 210 11.33 -38.93 13.17
CA LYS A 210 12.80 -39.09 13.15
C LYS A 210 13.44 -38.42 11.93
N GLY A 211 14.16 -37.31 12.14
CA GLY A 211 14.89 -36.58 11.11
C GLY A 211 16.08 -35.80 11.66
N THR A 212 17.26 -36.43 11.74
CA THR A 212 18.48 -35.83 12.31
C THR A 212 19.12 -34.82 11.35
N LEU A 213 18.50 -33.65 11.17
CA LEU A 213 19.06 -32.57 10.35
C LEU A 213 20.11 -31.77 11.14
N TRP A 214 21.39 -32.03 10.86
CA TRP A 214 22.50 -31.33 11.48
C TRP A 214 22.54 -29.86 11.08
N GLY A 215 22.24 -28.98 12.03
CA GLY A 215 22.13 -27.53 11.82
C GLY A 215 22.51 -26.68 13.04
N ARG A 216 23.39 -27.17 13.93
CA ARG A 216 23.85 -26.44 15.13
C ARG A 216 24.73 -25.24 14.75
N SER A 217 24.11 -24.15 14.33
CA SER A 217 24.79 -22.90 13.92
C SER A 217 23.93 -21.69 14.25
N GLY A 218 24.49 -20.77 15.06
CA GLY A 218 23.83 -19.55 15.53
C GLY A 218 23.20 -19.70 16.91
N ARG A 219 23.45 -18.71 17.78
CA ARG A 219 22.81 -18.55 19.10
C ARG A 219 21.57 -17.67 18.92
N SER A 220 20.57 -18.19 18.19
CA SER A 220 19.26 -17.57 18.03
C SER A 220 18.34 -18.09 19.12
N ASP A 221 17.80 -17.22 19.96
CA ASP A 221 16.99 -17.65 21.11
C ASP A 221 15.53 -18.02 20.72
N VAL A 222 15.17 -17.89 19.44
CA VAL A 222 13.82 -18.09 18.88
C VAL A 222 13.78 -19.15 17.77
N GLU A 223 12.75 -20.00 17.81
CA GLU A 223 12.38 -20.98 16.77
C GLU A 223 12.08 -20.27 15.43
N ALA A 224 12.86 -20.61 14.40
CA ALA A 224 12.69 -20.12 13.03
C ALA A 224 12.89 -21.28 12.05
N LEU A 225 11.93 -21.48 11.14
CA LEU A 225 11.94 -22.55 10.16
C LEU A 225 12.43 -22.04 8.81
N LYS A 226 13.26 -22.81 8.11
CA LYS A 226 13.65 -22.52 6.72
C LYS A 226 12.59 -23.08 5.78
N LEU A 227 12.10 -22.27 4.84
CA LEU A 227 11.17 -22.74 3.82
C LEU A 227 11.86 -23.66 2.80
N VAL A 228 11.14 -24.68 2.35
CA VAL A 228 11.54 -25.61 1.30
C VAL A 228 10.82 -25.21 0.01
N THR A 229 11.34 -25.62 -1.16
CA THR A 229 10.69 -25.42 -2.47
C THR A 229 10.17 -26.75 -3.02
N ASP A 230 9.02 -26.71 -3.71
CA ASP A 230 8.45 -27.86 -4.43
C ASP A 230 9.34 -28.34 -5.59
N VAL A 231 9.91 -27.39 -6.32
CA VAL A 231 10.87 -27.60 -7.40
C VAL A 231 12.26 -27.18 -6.92
N LYS A 232 13.28 -27.97 -7.29
CA LYS A 232 14.69 -27.67 -7.02
C LYS A 232 15.08 -26.32 -7.67
N LEU A 233 15.89 -25.54 -6.94
CA LEU A 233 16.51 -24.32 -7.48
C LEU A 233 17.77 -24.64 -8.29
N ASP A 234 18.05 -23.83 -9.31
CA ASP A 234 19.23 -23.94 -10.15
C ASP A 234 20.54 -23.66 -9.38
N LYS A 235 21.68 -24.11 -9.94
CA LYS A 235 22.99 -23.88 -9.32
C LYS A 235 23.30 -22.37 -9.27
N GLY A 236 23.30 -21.80 -8.07
CA GLY A 236 23.50 -20.37 -7.82
C GLY A 236 22.23 -19.52 -7.94
N GLU A 237 21.07 -20.13 -8.16
CA GLU A 237 19.77 -19.46 -7.98
C GLU A 237 19.51 -19.21 -6.49
N LYS A 238 18.99 -18.03 -6.17
CA LYS A 238 18.66 -17.61 -4.80
C LYS A 238 17.42 -16.71 -4.80
N PHE A 239 16.68 -16.63 -3.70
CA PHE A 239 15.61 -15.65 -3.58
C PHE A 239 16.17 -14.23 -3.45
N ILE A 240 15.49 -13.26 -4.09
CA ILE A 240 15.89 -11.84 -4.15
C ILE A 240 14.79 -10.88 -3.69
N SER A 241 13.52 -11.30 -3.71
CA SER A 241 12.41 -10.50 -3.20
C SER A 241 11.34 -11.39 -2.58
N LEU A 242 10.64 -10.82 -1.60
CA LEU A 242 9.44 -11.33 -0.94
C LEU A 242 8.39 -10.22 -0.89
N SER A 243 7.11 -10.57 -1.02
CA SER A 243 5.97 -9.66 -0.86
C SER A 243 4.76 -10.47 -0.40
N ALA A 244 4.01 -9.98 0.60
CA ALA A 244 2.85 -10.68 1.16
C ALA A 244 1.58 -9.84 1.07
N GLY A 245 0.47 -10.51 0.77
CA GLY A 245 -0.89 -10.02 1.03
C GLY A 245 -1.44 -10.60 2.34
N ALA A 246 -2.73 -10.39 2.60
CA ALA A 246 -3.34 -10.79 3.88
C ALA A 246 -3.49 -12.30 4.08
N SER A 247 -3.37 -13.12 3.02
CA SER A 247 -3.46 -14.58 3.08
C SER A 247 -2.47 -15.33 2.17
N HIS A 248 -1.56 -14.63 1.48
CA HIS A 248 -0.59 -15.25 0.58
C HIS A 248 0.76 -14.53 0.61
N LEU A 249 1.85 -15.27 0.40
CA LEU A 249 3.20 -14.75 0.20
C LEU A 249 3.67 -15.11 -1.21
N LEU A 250 4.36 -14.17 -1.86
CA LEU A 250 5.02 -14.32 -3.15
C LEU A 250 6.53 -14.18 -2.97
N ALA A 251 7.30 -14.98 -3.71
CA ALA A 251 8.77 -14.97 -3.68
C ALA A 251 9.35 -15.01 -5.09
N LEU A 252 10.41 -14.24 -5.34
CA LEU A 252 11.07 -14.10 -6.64
C LEU A 252 12.56 -14.50 -6.54
N THR A 253 13.06 -15.24 -7.52
CA THR A 253 14.46 -15.67 -7.58
C THR A 253 15.33 -14.81 -8.49
N SER A 254 16.65 -14.93 -8.35
CA SER A 254 17.68 -14.35 -9.22
C SER A 254 17.70 -14.89 -10.66
N ARG A 255 16.80 -15.81 -11.01
CA ARG A 255 16.55 -16.29 -12.38
C ARG A 255 15.19 -15.83 -12.93
N GLY A 256 14.45 -15.00 -12.18
CA GLY A 256 13.11 -14.56 -12.54
C GLY A 256 12.02 -15.62 -12.36
N ARG A 257 12.28 -16.70 -11.61
CA ARG A 257 11.28 -17.73 -11.27
C ARG A 257 10.42 -17.24 -10.09
N SER A 258 9.10 -17.41 -10.22
CA SER A 258 8.11 -16.93 -9.26
C SER A 258 7.48 -18.08 -8.46
N PHE A 259 7.48 -17.95 -7.14
CA PHE A 259 6.90 -18.90 -6.20
C PHE A 259 5.80 -18.25 -5.36
N ALA A 260 4.83 -19.04 -4.91
CA ALA A 260 3.76 -18.64 -4.00
C ALA A 260 3.69 -19.56 -2.78
N LEU A 261 3.16 -19.02 -1.67
CA LEU A 261 2.91 -19.75 -0.42
C LEU A 261 1.54 -19.34 0.14
N PRO A 262 0.66 -20.29 0.49
CA PRO A 262 -0.55 -20.00 1.24
C PRO A 262 -0.20 -19.70 2.71
N LEU A 263 -0.74 -18.63 3.26
CA LEU A 263 -0.57 -18.30 4.67
C LEU A 263 -1.66 -18.98 5.53
N CYS A 264 -2.91 -18.96 5.08
CA CYS A 264 -4.05 -19.68 5.65
C CYS A 264 -4.82 -20.43 4.55
N LEU A 265 -5.93 -21.10 4.89
CA LEU A 265 -6.77 -21.80 3.92
C LEU A 265 -7.51 -20.84 2.96
N SER A 266 -7.73 -19.58 3.36
CA SER A 266 -8.27 -18.53 2.47
C SER A 266 -7.25 -17.97 1.45
N ALA A 267 -6.04 -18.54 1.40
CA ALA A 267 -4.95 -18.11 0.54
C ALA A 267 -5.24 -18.10 -0.96
N ASN A 268 -6.24 -18.85 -1.44
CA ASN A 268 -6.57 -18.90 -2.86
C ASN A 268 -8.04 -18.60 -3.20
N THR A 269 -8.81 -18.03 -2.26
CA THR A 269 -10.25 -17.77 -2.46
C THR A 269 -10.57 -16.96 -3.72
N TYR A 270 -9.63 -16.10 -4.18
CA TYR A 270 -9.74 -15.31 -5.42
C TYR A 270 -8.73 -15.75 -6.49
N GLY A 271 -8.07 -16.90 -6.31
CA GLY A 271 -7.01 -17.39 -7.21
C GLY A 271 -5.65 -16.70 -7.05
N GLN A 272 -5.42 -15.95 -5.96
CA GLN A 272 -4.25 -15.10 -5.78
C GLN A 272 -2.89 -15.83 -5.68
N LEU A 273 -2.86 -17.15 -5.48
CA LEU A 273 -1.61 -17.91 -5.58
C LEU A 273 -1.16 -18.17 -7.03
N GLY A 274 -2.04 -18.04 -8.02
CA GLY A 274 -1.78 -18.45 -9.40
C GLY A 274 -1.62 -19.97 -9.59
N VAL A 275 -2.00 -20.77 -8.58
CA VAL A 275 -1.94 -22.24 -8.56
C VAL A 275 -3.32 -22.83 -8.22
N ARG A 276 -3.54 -24.13 -8.49
CA ARG A 276 -4.80 -24.85 -8.14
C ARG A 276 -4.65 -25.81 -6.95
N SER A 277 -3.45 -26.00 -6.44
CA SER A 277 -3.13 -26.93 -5.36
C SER A 277 -1.79 -26.59 -4.72
N VAL A 278 -1.66 -26.80 -3.40
CA VAL A 278 -0.40 -26.67 -2.67
C VAL A 278 -0.22 -27.88 -1.75
N THR A 279 1.02 -28.36 -1.64
CA THR A 279 1.37 -29.45 -0.72
C THR A 279 1.64 -28.89 0.67
N LEU A 280 0.72 -29.12 1.60
CA LEU A 280 0.95 -28.90 3.02
C LEU A 280 1.75 -30.07 3.59
N LEU A 281 2.67 -29.80 4.51
CA LEU A 281 3.13 -30.83 5.44
C LEU A 281 1.98 -31.05 6.44
N ALA A 282 1.47 -32.29 6.52
CA ALA A 282 0.28 -32.57 7.33
C ALA A 282 0.57 -32.38 8.84
N PRO A 283 -0.26 -31.62 9.58
CA PRO A 283 -0.24 -31.64 11.04
C PRO A 283 -0.65 -33.05 11.50
N PRO A 284 0.19 -33.79 12.26
CA PRO A 284 -0.10 -35.17 12.59
C PRO A 284 -1.36 -35.32 13.44
N HIS A 285 -2.39 -35.88 12.83
CA HIS A 285 -3.65 -36.25 13.47
C HIS A 285 -3.61 -37.70 13.96
N PRO A 286 -4.24 -38.01 15.11
CA PRO A 286 -4.50 -39.39 15.51
C PRO A 286 -5.28 -40.13 14.40
N GLY A 287 -4.66 -41.15 13.80
CA GLY A 287 -5.22 -41.90 12.66
C GLY A 287 -4.71 -41.47 11.27
N SER A 288 -3.94 -40.39 11.14
CA SER A 288 -3.23 -40.07 9.89
C SER A 288 -1.88 -40.78 9.81
N SER A 289 -1.53 -41.29 8.62
CA SER A 289 -0.28 -42.05 8.41
C SER A 289 0.96 -41.13 8.55
N PRO A 290 2.04 -41.58 9.22
CA PRO A 290 3.23 -40.75 9.43
C PRO A 290 3.87 -40.31 8.10
N ALA A 291 4.23 -39.02 8.03
CA ALA A 291 4.89 -38.37 6.88
C ALA A 291 4.08 -38.32 5.56
N GLY A 292 2.75 -38.48 5.60
CA GLY A 292 1.89 -38.16 4.45
C GLY A 292 1.90 -36.65 4.14
N ALA A 293 2.46 -36.26 2.98
CA ALA A 293 2.35 -34.89 2.48
C ALA A 293 0.92 -34.64 1.95
N LEU A 294 0.23 -33.63 2.47
CA LEU A 294 -1.17 -33.35 2.16
C LEU A 294 -1.27 -32.34 1.01
N THR A 295 -1.42 -32.83 -0.22
CA THR A 295 -1.75 -31.98 -1.37
C THR A 295 -3.18 -31.44 -1.25
N VAL A 296 -3.32 -30.22 -0.74
CA VAL A 296 -4.61 -29.53 -0.68
C VAL A 296 -4.87 -28.89 -2.04
N ARG A 297 -5.95 -29.31 -2.69
CA ARG A 297 -6.51 -28.62 -3.86
C ARG A 297 -7.14 -27.31 -3.38
N LEU A 298 -6.57 -26.18 -3.78
CA LEU A 298 -6.99 -24.85 -3.40
C LEU A 298 -7.67 -24.21 -4.61
N GLU A 299 -8.99 -24.38 -4.72
CA GLU A 299 -9.75 -23.83 -5.85
C GLU A 299 -10.19 -22.38 -5.54
N PRO A 300 -10.16 -21.47 -6.53
CA PRO A 300 -10.86 -20.19 -6.42
C PRO A 300 -12.34 -20.44 -6.13
N ASN A 301 -12.95 -19.64 -5.25
CA ASN A 301 -14.35 -19.83 -4.91
C ASN A 301 -15.24 -19.23 -6.02
N GLU A 302 -15.56 -20.03 -7.04
CA GLU A 302 -16.34 -19.59 -8.21
C GLU A 302 -17.75 -19.07 -7.83
N ARG A 303 -18.31 -19.51 -6.69
CA ARG A 303 -19.58 -18.98 -6.15
C ARG A 303 -19.51 -17.53 -5.68
N LEU A 304 -18.33 -16.90 -5.59
CA LEU A 304 -18.23 -15.45 -5.41
C LEU A 304 -18.66 -14.65 -6.65
N ASN A 305 -18.80 -15.30 -7.81
CA ASN A 305 -19.45 -14.72 -8.99
C ASN A 305 -20.99 -14.84 -8.92
N GLU A 306 -21.50 -15.79 -8.13
CA GLU A 306 -22.94 -16.01 -7.92
C GLU A 306 -23.45 -14.99 -6.88
N ILE A 307 -23.74 -13.76 -7.34
CA ILE A 307 -24.40 -12.75 -6.51
C ILE A 307 -25.78 -13.27 -6.11
N ASP A 308 -25.90 -13.74 -4.88
CA ASP A 308 -27.14 -14.22 -4.27
C ASP A 308 -28.06 -13.04 -3.94
N TRP A 309 -28.71 -12.51 -4.98
CA TRP A 309 -29.62 -11.35 -4.94
C TRP A 309 -30.74 -11.49 -3.91
N SER A 310 -31.07 -12.71 -3.46
CA SER A 310 -32.06 -12.96 -2.41
C SER A 310 -31.71 -12.26 -1.08
N LYS A 311 -30.42 -12.28 -0.71
CA LYS A 311 -29.93 -11.75 0.57
C LYS A 311 -29.89 -10.23 0.59
N GLU A 312 -29.55 -9.60 -0.54
CA GLU A 312 -29.54 -8.13 -0.62
C GLU A 312 -30.96 -7.54 -0.79
N GLN A 313 -31.90 -8.27 -1.39
CA GLN A 313 -33.31 -7.84 -1.38
C GLN A 313 -33.92 -7.86 0.02
N GLN A 314 -33.62 -8.87 0.86
CA GLN A 314 -34.08 -8.90 2.26
C GLN A 314 -33.48 -7.78 3.11
N ALA A 315 -32.27 -7.30 2.79
CA ALA A 315 -31.64 -6.17 3.47
C ALA A 315 -32.22 -4.79 3.10
N ARG A 316 -33.03 -4.68 2.04
CA ARG A 316 -33.49 -3.39 1.46
C ARG A 316 -35.00 -3.14 1.53
N GLN A 317 -35.81 -4.03 2.12
CA GLN A 317 -37.23 -3.74 2.36
C GLN A 317 -37.42 -2.93 3.68
N PRO A 318 -37.98 -1.71 3.63
CA PRO A 318 -38.36 -1.00 4.85
C PRO A 318 -39.52 -1.73 5.54
N LYS A 319 -39.37 -2.01 6.84
CA LYS A 319 -40.39 -2.73 7.61
C LYS A 319 -41.58 -1.81 7.91
N LYS A 320 -42.69 -2.08 7.22
CA LYS A 320 -43.99 -1.38 7.24
C LYS A 320 -43.98 -0.01 6.54
N ILE A 321 -44.98 0.16 5.68
CA ILE A 321 -45.51 1.44 5.19
C ILE A 321 -46.97 1.47 5.69
N ASP A 322 -47.45 2.60 6.20
CA ASP A 322 -48.79 2.67 6.79
C ASP A 322 -49.91 2.58 5.73
N PRO A 323 -50.99 1.80 5.98
CA PRO A 323 -51.97 1.42 4.96
C PRO A 323 -53.06 2.47 4.70
N LEU A 324 -52.71 3.76 4.70
CA LEU A 324 -53.65 4.89 4.52
C LEU A 324 -53.44 5.69 3.21
N LEU A 325 -52.66 5.15 2.25
CA LEU A 325 -52.47 5.75 0.92
C LEU A 325 -52.82 4.76 -0.21
N LEU A 326 -54.12 4.50 -0.35
CA LEU A 326 -54.79 3.99 -1.56
C LEU A 326 -56.05 4.85 -1.77
N PRO A 327 -56.43 5.17 -3.01
CA PRO A 327 -57.22 4.23 -3.83
C PRO A 327 -56.81 4.29 -5.34
N ALA A 328 -57.42 3.60 -6.31
CA ALA A 328 -58.68 2.83 -6.31
C ALA A 328 -58.73 1.75 -7.41
N ILE A 329 -59.73 0.86 -7.30
CA ILE A 329 -60.38 0.07 -8.37
C ILE A 329 -59.60 -1.10 -9.01
N ALA A 330 -60.17 -2.30 -8.82
CA ALA A 330 -60.06 -3.44 -9.72
C ALA A 330 -61.48 -4.01 -9.99
N PRO A 331 -61.75 -4.57 -11.18
CA PRO A 331 -62.84 -5.53 -11.41
C PRO A 331 -62.31 -6.98 -11.59
N PRO A 332 -63.16 -8.02 -11.57
CA PRO A 332 -62.76 -9.30 -10.95
C PRO A 332 -62.53 -10.51 -11.88
N THR A 333 -61.87 -11.52 -11.30
CA THR A 333 -61.80 -12.96 -11.68
C THR A 333 -63.19 -13.59 -11.86
N PRO A 334 -63.39 -14.61 -12.74
CA PRO A 334 -62.81 -15.96 -12.61
C PRO A 334 -62.38 -16.57 -13.98
N SER A 335 -62.10 -17.86 -14.20
CA SER A 335 -62.18 -19.11 -13.41
C SER A 335 -61.08 -20.12 -13.79
N ASN A 336 -60.92 -21.19 -13.01
CA ASN A 336 -60.03 -22.33 -13.28
C ASN A 336 -60.86 -23.54 -13.76
N PRO A 337 -60.39 -24.29 -14.78
CA PRO A 337 -60.50 -25.75 -14.70
C PRO A 337 -59.19 -26.47 -15.08
N ASN A 338 -58.82 -27.47 -14.26
CA ASN A 338 -57.60 -28.25 -14.39
C ASN A 338 -57.84 -29.63 -15.05
N PRO A 339 -57.23 -29.95 -16.21
CA PRO A 339 -57.27 -31.29 -16.81
C PRO A 339 -56.10 -32.18 -16.30
N LYS A 340 -56.32 -33.50 -16.25
CA LYS A 340 -55.40 -34.45 -15.60
C LYS A 340 -54.36 -35.03 -16.57
N GLY A 341 -53.11 -35.09 -16.09
CA GLY A 341 -52.22 -36.25 -16.23
C GLY A 341 -51.65 -36.59 -17.62
N SER A 342 -50.37 -36.25 -17.82
CA SER A 342 -49.49 -37.00 -18.71
C SER A 342 -48.12 -37.20 -18.06
N LEU A 343 -47.60 -38.42 -18.18
CA LEU A 343 -46.45 -39.00 -17.48
C LEU A 343 -45.16 -38.16 -17.58
N VAL A 344 -44.71 -37.62 -16.44
CA VAL A 344 -43.29 -37.31 -16.18
C VAL A 344 -42.95 -37.87 -14.78
N PRO A 345 -41.93 -38.73 -14.64
CA PRO A 345 -41.50 -39.19 -13.31
C PRO A 345 -41.02 -38.02 -12.46
N SER A 346 -41.54 -37.90 -11.24
CA SER A 346 -41.11 -36.87 -10.29
C SER A 346 -39.67 -37.10 -9.88
N LEU A 347 -38.76 -36.19 -10.23
CA LEU A 347 -37.49 -36.07 -9.51
C LEU A 347 -37.81 -35.75 -8.04
N ASN A 348 -37.20 -36.48 -7.12
CA ASN A 348 -37.29 -36.19 -5.70
C ASN A 348 -36.74 -34.78 -5.43
N THR A 349 -37.59 -33.87 -4.99
CA THR A 349 -37.15 -32.61 -4.38
C THR A 349 -36.58 -32.90 -2.99
N PRO A 350 -35.30 -32.59 -2.71
CA PRO A 350 -34.81 -32.60 -1.35
C PRO A 350 -35.58 -31.57 -0.52
N GLY A 351 -35.92 -31.91 0.73
CA GLY A 351 -36.42 -30.92 1.69
C GLY A 351 -35.35 -29.87 2.00
N PRO A 352 -35.71 -28.77 2.70
CA PRO A 352 -34.82 -27.62 2.94
C PRO A 352 -33.59 -27.89 3.84
N ASN A 353 -33.25 -29.15 4.13
CA ASN A 353 -32.14 -29.58 4.97
C ASN A 353 -31.28 -30.65 4.24
N SER A 354 -30.60 -30.32 3.13
CA SER A 354 -29.41 -31.07 2.62
C SER A 354 -28.82 -30.51 1.31
N LEU A 355 -28.17 -29.34 1.36
CA LEU A 355 -27.25 -28.89 0.28
C LEU A 355 -25.91 -28.38 0.84
N ASN A 356 -25.19 -29.30 1.47
CA ASN A 356 -23.76 -29.29 1.78
C ASN A 356 -23.03 -27.92 1.75
N GLU A 357 -22.97 -27.27 2.91
CA GLU A 357 -21.87 -26.35 3.27
C GLU A 357 -20.54 -27.11 3.49
N SER A 358 -20.60 -28.44 3.52
CA SER A 358 -19.51 -29.40 3.70
C SER A 358 -18.59 -29.53 2.46
N SER A 359 -17.80 -28.48 2.20
CA SER A 359 -16.60 -28.58 1.36
C SER A 359 -15.45 -27.62 1.72
N GLN A 360 -15.61 -26.76 2.74
CA GLN A 360 -14.46 -26.04 3.30
C GLN A 360 -13.59 -26.98 4.12
N LEU A 361 -12.30 -27.08 3.78
CA LEU A 361 -11.33 -27.86 4.53
C LEU A 361 -11.22 -27.30 5.97
N GLN A 362 -11.36 -28.14 6.98
CA GLN A 362 -11.13 -27.75 8.38
C GLN A 362 -9.90 -28.46 8.93
N LEU A 363 -8.94 -27.70 9.48
CA LEU A 363 -7.73 -28.25 10.08
C LEU A 363 -7.99 -28.99 11.40
N HIS A 364 -9.08 -28.63 12.07
CA HIS A 364 -9.53 -29.20 13.34
C HIS A 364 -11.03 -28.85 13.54
N PRO A 365 -11.83 -29.68 14.23
CA PRO A 365 -13.26 -29.40 14.45
C PRO A 365 -13.55 -28.21 15.38
N ASP A 366 -12.71 -27.98 16.39
CA ASP A 366 -12.81 -26.79 17.25
C ASP A 366 -12.21 -25.56 16.53
N PRO A 367 -12.99 -24.47 16.32
CA PRO A 367 -12.53 -23.23 15.71
C PRO A 367 -11.32 -22.57 16.38
N ALA A 368 -11.16 -22.69 17.70
CA ALA A 368 -10.03 -22.08 18.41
C ALA A 368 -8.70 -22.76 18.03
N HIS A 369 -8.69 -24.09 18.04
CA HIS A 369 -7.56 -24.90 17.57
C HIS A 369 -7.33 -24.78 16.06
N HIS A 370 -8.40 -24.64 15.25
CA HIS A 370 -8.28 -24.35 13.81
C HIS A 370 -7.50 -23.03 13.57
N ALA A 371 -7.90 -21.94 14.22
CA ALA A 371 -7.25 -20.64 14.08
C ALA A 371 -5.80 -20.65 14.62
N ALA A 372 -5.52 -21.39 15.69
CA ALA A 372 -4.16 -21.59 16.19
C ALA A 372 -3.28 -22.38 15.20
N LEU A 373 -3.84 -23.37 14.50
CA LEU A 373 -3.15 -24.13 13.47
C LEU A 373 -2.85 -23.29 12.23
N GLU A 374 -3.78 -22.44 11.78
CA GLU A 374 -3.51 -21.50 10.69
C GLU A 374 -2.40 -20.52 11.05
N ARG A 375 -2.40 -19.95 12.26
CA ARG A 375 -1.36 -18.99 12.69
C ARG A 375 0.02 -19.59 12.92
N SER A 376 0.11 -20.89 13.16
CA SER A 376 1.38 -21.59 13.42
C SER A 376 2.42 -21.37 12.31
N ILE A 377 3.67 -21.11 12.66
CA ILE A 377 4.80 -21.04 11.71
C ILE A 377 5.03 -22.36 10.95
N HIS A 378 4.45 -23.46 11.43
CA HIS A 378 4.48 -24.77 10.78
C HIS A 378 3.41 -24.92 9.69
N PHE A 379 2.44 -24.00 9.57
CA PHE A 379 1.48 -24.01 8.47
C PHE A 379 2.18 -23.68 7.15
N CYS A 380 2.11 -24.62 6.20
CA CYS A 380 2.71 -24.56 4.87
C CYS A 380 4.16 -24.03 4.83
N THR A 381 5.14 -24.92 4.97
CA THR A 381 6.57 -24.57 4.85
C THR A 381 7.14 -24.75 3.42
N THR A 382 6.28 -25.00 2.42
CA THR A 382 6.70 -25.38 1.05
C THR A 382 6.27 -24.34 0.01
N LEU A 383 7.23 -23.51 -0.42
CA LEU A 383 7.09 -22.58 -1.55
C LEU A 383 6.80 -23.37 -2.83
N SER A 384 5.71 -23.02 -3.51
CA SER A 384 5.25 -23.70 -4.74
C SER A 384 5.47 -22.81 -5.97
N GLU A 385 6.11 -23.31 -7.01
CA GLU A 385 6.35 -22.55 -8.24
C GLU A 385 5.05 -22.30 -9.02
N ILE A 386 4.79 -21.04 -9.41
CA ILE A 386 3.55 -20.62 -10.10
C ILE A 386 3.54 -21.20 -11.53
N PRO A 387 2.68 -22.20 -11.87
CA PRO A 387 2.82 -22.93 -13.12
C PRO A 387 2.60 -22.07 -14.37
N ALA A 388 1.73 -21.07 -14.28
CA ALA A 388 1.41 -20.15 -15.38
C ALA A 388 2.55 -19.16 -15.73
N LEU A 389 3.60 -19.08 -14.91
CA LEU A 389 4.77 -18.21 -15.11
C LEU A 389 6.06 -19.00 -15.39
N ARG A 390 5.99 -20.33 -15.50
CA ARG A 390 7.15 -21.19 -15.82
C ARG A 390 7.73 -20.83 -17.19
N GLY A 391 9.05 -20.58 -17.21
CA GLY A 391 9.76 -20.15 -18.42
C GLY A 391 9.54 -18.68 -18.82
N ILE A 392 8.79 -17.91 -18.03
CA ILE A 392 8.67 -16.46 -18.19
C ILE A 392 9.63 -15.78 -17.21
N GLU A 393 10.43 -14.84 -17.70
CA GLU A 393 11.35 -14.06 -16.87
C GLU A 393 10.56 -12.96 -16.12
N VAL A 394 10.39 -13.12 -14.80
CA VAL A 394 9.76 -12.10 -13.95
C VAL A 394 10.84 -11.19 -13.34
N ALA A 395 10.70 -9.88 -13.51
CA ALA A 395 11.62 -8.86 -13.00
C ALA A 395 11.20 -8.34 -11.61
N GLU A 396 9.90 -8.16 -11.37
CA GLU A 396 9.33 -7.79 -10.07
C GLU A 396 8.03 -8.57 -9.82
N LEU A 397 7.75 -8.86 -8.55
CA LEU A 397 6.59 -9.63 -8.11
C LEU A 397 6.09 -9.02 -6.79
N VAL A 398 4.84 -8.55 -6.76
CA VAL A 398 4.23 -7.90 -5.59
C VAL A 398 2.82 -8.41 -5.32
N ALA A 399 2.45 -8.44 -4.04
CA ALA A 399 1.13 -8.79 -3.55
C ALA A 399 0.43 -7.54 -2.98
N GLY A 400 -0.85 -7.38 -3.33
CA GLY A 400 -1.79 -6.58 -2.54
C GLY A 400 -2.60 -7.50 -1.61
N LYS A 401 -3.65 -6.97 -0.95
CA LYS A 401 -4.38 -7.67 0.12
C LYS A 401 -4.92 -9.05 -0.30
N LYS A 402 -5.48 -9.15 -1.51
CA LYS A 402 -6.03 -10.40 -2.10
C LYS A 402 -5.75 -10.54 -3.60
N HIS A 403 -4.71 -9.87 -4.10
CA HIS A 403 -4.38 -9.84 -5.53
C HIS A 403 -2.86 -9.74 -5.71
N SER A 404 -2.38 -10.01 -6.92
CA SER A 404 -0.96 -10.21 -7.21
C SER A 404 -0.59 -9.65 -8.58
N LEU A 405 0.62 -9.11 -8.71
CA LEU A 405 1.14 -8.52 -9.93
C LEU A 405 2.57 -9.02 -10.20
N ALA A 406 2.88 -9.31 -11.47
CA ALA A 406 4.23 -9.62 -11.95
C ALA A 406 4.62 -8.69 -13.10
N ARG A 407 5.77 -8.01 -12.98
CA ARG A 407 6.40 -7.24 -14.07
C ARG A 407 7.36 -8.16 -14.80
N LEU A 408 7.23 -8.26 -16.11
CA LEU A 408 8.04 -9.15 -16.93
C LEU A 408 9.36 -8.47 -17.34
N GLY A 409 10.39 -9.30 -17.52
CA GLY A 409 11.72 -8.94 -18.01
C GLY A 409 12.03 -9.56 -19.37
N GLY A 410 13.31 -9.56 -19.75
CA GLY A 410 13.81 -10.16 -20.99
C GLY A 410 13.01 -9.76 -22.23
N LYS A 411 12.55 -10.76 -23.00
CA LYS A 411 11.77 -10.55 -24.25
C LYS A 411 10.38 -9.91 -24.04
N ALA A 412 9.93 -9.76 -22.80
CA ALA A 412 8.63 -9.21 -22.44
C ALA A 412 8.76 -7.97 -21.53
N GLU A 413 9.94 -7.34 -21.51
CA GLU A 413 10.27 -6.25 -20.59
C GLU A 413 9.20 -5.15 -20.56
N GLY A 414 8.78 -4.80 -19.33
CA GLY A 414 7.82 -3.73 -19.07
C GLY A 414 6.35 -4.10 -19.28
N ARG A 415 6.04 -5.32 -19.73
CA ARG A 415 4.68 -5.87 -19.64
C ARG A 415 4.37 -6.28 -18.19
N VAL A 416 3.10 -6.20 -17.80
CA VAL A 416 2.65 -6.57 -16.44
C VAL A 416 1.48 -7.54 -16.52
N LEU A 417 1.55 -8.60 -15.73
CA LEU A 417 0.47 -9.56 -15.52
C LEU A 417 -0.14 -9.35 -14.12
N GLY A 418 -1.46 -9.48 -14.00
CA GLY A 418 -2.20 -9.42 -12.74
C GLY A 418 -3.18 -10.58 -12.58
N TRP A 419 -3.38 -11.03 -11.34
CA TRP A 419 -4.34 -12.07 -10.97
C TRP A 419 -4.81 -11.93 -9.51
N GLY A 420 -5.81 -12.70 -9.11
CA GLY A 420 -6.45 -12.63 -7.80
C GLY A 420 -7.78 -11.86 -7.85
N ALA A 421 -8.09 -11.16 -6.76
CA ALA A 421 -9.30 -10.36 -6.63
C ALA A 421 -9.27 -9.12 -7.53
N ASN A 422 -10.41 -8.78 -8.13
CA ASN A 422 -10.60 -7.65 -9.03
C ASN A 422 -11.92 -6.87 -8.75
N ASN A 423 -12.56 -7.10 -7.59
CA ASN A 423 -13.82 -6.47 -7.15
C ASN A 423 -13.93 -4.95 -7.36
N TYR A 424 -12.79 -4.23 -7.30
CA TYR A 424 -12.71 -2.77 -7.44
C TYR A 424 -11.93 -2.34 -8.69
N GLY A 425 -11.58 -3.27 -9.58
CA GLY A 425 -10.76 -2.99 -10.75
C GLY A 425 -9.25 -2.95 -10.47
N GLN A 426 -8.79 -3.52 -9.35
CA GLN A 426 -7.39 -3.45 -8.92
C GLN A 426 -6.38 -4.15 -9.85
N LEU A 427 -6.83 -4.94 -10.84
CA LEU A 427 -5.95 -5.50 -11.87
C LEU A 427 -5.84 -4.64 -13.13
N GLY A 428 -6.63 -3.56 -13.26
CA GLY A 428 -6.51 -2.61 -14.39
C GLY A 428 -6.89 -3.18 -15.76
N LEU A 429 -7.60 -4.31 -15.83
CA LEU A 429 -7.90 -5.02 -17.08
C LEU A 429 -8.90 -4.30 -17.99
N GLY A 430 -9.51 -3.22 -17.51
CA GLY A 430 -10.49 -2.40 -18.22
C GLY A 430 -11.94 -2.85 -18.00
N PRO A 431 -12.93 -2.03 -18.40
CA PRO A 431 -14.35 -2.32 -18.19
C PRO A 431 -14.82 -3.59 -18.91
N SER A 432 -14.11 -4.04 -19.95
CA SER A 432 -14.40 -5.29 -20.68
C SER A 432 -14.11 -6.56 -19.87
N LEU A 433 -13.38 -6.48 -18.76
CA LEU A 433 -13.00 -7.61 -17.89
C LEU A 433 -13.37 -7.31 -16.43
N SER A 434 -14.65 -7.03 -16.21
CA SER A 434 -15.22 -6.67 -14.90
C SER A 434 -15.52 -7.87 -13.98
N TYR A 435 -14.92 -9.04 -14.22
CA TYR A 435 -15.06 -10.19 -13.32
C TYR A 435 -14.39 -9.90 -11.96
N PRO A 436 -15.00 -10.28 -10.82
CA PRO A 436 -14.46 -10.02 -9.48
C PRO A 436 -13.27 -10.92 -9.12
N ILE A 437 -13.07 -12.03 -9.85
CA ILE A 437 -12.00 -13.01 -9.69
C ILE A 437 -11.33 -13.24 -11.04
N ILE A 438 -9.99 -13.15 -11.06
CA ILE A 438 -9.15 -13.45 -12.23
C ILE A 438 -8.07 -14.45 -11.77
N PRO A 439 -8.29 -15.77 -11.89
CA PRO A 439 -7.44 -16.78 -11.25
C PRO A 439 -6.20 -17.17 -12.08
N VAL A 440 -5.96 -16.49 -13.20
CA VAL A 440 -4.86 -16.75 -14.15
C VAL A 440 -4.14 -15.42 -14.44
N PRO A 441 -2.79 -15.37 -14.41
CA PRO A 441 -2.02 -14.18 -14.77
C PRO A 441 -2.44 -13.58 -16.12
N THR A 442 -3.07 -12.41 -16.08
CA THR A 442 -3.68 -11.73 -17.24
C THR A 442 -3.01 -10.38 -17.48
N GLU A 443 -2.72 -10.03 -18.72
CA GLU A 443 -1.97 -8.81 -19.06
C GLU A 443 -2.76 -7.52 -18.82
N VAL A 444 -2.10 -6.54 -18.16
CA VAL A 444 -2.64 -5.19 -17.92
C VAL A 444 -2.49 -4.34 -19.20
N PRO A 445 -3.59 -3.93 -19.86
CA PRO A 445 -3.53 -3.36 -21.21
C PRO A 445 -3.23 -1.84 -21.20
N PHE A 446 -2.02 -1.43 -20.81
CA PHE A 446 -1.64 -0.01 -20.66
C PHE A 446 -1.95 0.86 -21.89
N ILE A 447 -1.75 0.35 -23.12
CA ILE A 447 -2.02 1.09 -24.36
C ILE A 447 -3.52 1.43 -24.55
N ARG A 448 -4.42 0.73 -23.83
CA ARG A 448 -5.88 1.01 -23.80
C ARG A 448 -6.31 1.83 -22.56
N SER A 449 -5.37 2.31 -21.74
CA SER A 449 -5.65 3.16 -20.59
C SER A 449 -6.23 4.53 -21.04
N PRO A 450 -7.21 5.09 -20.30
CA PRO A 450 -7.65 6.47 -20.47
C PRO A 450 -6.51 7.52 -20.37
N ALA A 451 -5.38 7.19 -19.72
CA ALA A 451 -4.20 8.06 -19.61
C ALA A 451 -3.54 8.38 -20.96
N TYR A 452 -3.65 7.47 -21.93
CA TYR A 452 -2.96 7.54 -23.22
C TYR A 452 -3.94 7.74 -24.38
N THR A 453 -4.83 8.72 -24.22
CA THR A 453 -5.88 9.08 -25.19
C THR A 453 -5.53 10.36 -25.94
N GLY A 454 -5.97 10.46 -27.20
CA GLY A 454 -5.65 11.61 -28.06
C GLY A 454 -4.15 11.76 -28.32
N SER A 455 -3.61 12.95 -28.09
CA SER A 455 -2.19 13.27 -28.34
C SER A 455 -1.20 12.65 -27.33
N SER A 456 -1.65 12.08 -26.21
CA SER A 456 -0.78 11.31 -25.30
C SER A 456 -0.67 9.82 -25.65
N LYS A 457 -1.28 9.39 -26.76
CA LYS A 457 -1.30 7.98 -27.19
C LYS A 457 0.08 7.51 -27.68
N SER A 458 0.90 7.02 -26.76
CA SER A 458 2.21 6.46 -27.08
C SER A 458 2.10 5.07 -27.69
N ALA A 459 2.91 4.80 -28.72
CA ALA A 459 2.97 3.49 -29.37
C ALA A 459 3.65 2.41 -28.51
N HIS A 460 4.44 2.80 -27.51
CA HIS A 460 5.14 1.89 -26.60
C HIS A 460 5.18 2.46 -25.19
N VAL A 461 4.58 1.74 -24.24
CA VAL A 461 4.57 2.06 -22.81
C VAL A 461 5.14 0.86 -22.06
N ALA A 462 6.30 1.04 -21.42
CA ALA A 462 6.92 0.02 -20.58
C ALA A 462 6.70 0.34 -19.11
N CYS A 463 6.33 -0.63 -18.28
CA CYS A 463 6.35 -0.50 -16.83
C CYS A 463 7.78 -0.67 -16.29
N GLU A 464 8.21 0.23 -15.40
CA GLU A 464 9.54 0.21 -14.79
C GLU A 464 9.51 -0.28 -13.34
N ARG A 465 8.41 0.01 -12.62
CA ARG A 465 8.18 -0.44 -11.24
C ARG A 465 6.71 -0.74 -11.03
N ILE A 466 6.42 -1.86 -10.36
CA ILE A 466 5.10 -2.16 -9.81
C ILE A 466 5.08 -2.03 -8.29
N ALA A 467 3.93 -1.59 -7.75
CA ALA A 467 3.64 -1.62 -6.33
C ALA A 467 2.16 -1.95 -6.11
N ALA A 468 1.83 -2.64 -5.02
CA ALA A 468 0.47 -2.97 -4.65
C ALA A 468 0.29 -2.79 -3.14
N GLY A 469 -0.88 -2.32 -2.73
CA GLY A 469 -1.23 -2.10 -1.33
C GLY A 469 -2.74 -2.15 -1.17
N GLY A 470 -3.22 -2.91 -0.17
CA GLY A 470 -4.66 -3.08 0.03
C GLY A 470 -5.38 -3.61 -1.21
N ASN A 471 -6.35 -2.83 -1.69
CA ASN A 471 -7.10 -3.08 -2.92
C ASN A 471 -6.74 -2.10 -4.05
N VAL A 472 -5.47 -1.66 -4.11
CA VAL A 472 -4.95 -0.72 -5.11
C VAL A 472 -3.63 -1.22 -5.68
N SER A 473 -3.46 -1.00 -6.99
CA SER A 473 -2.23 -1.27 -7.73
C SER A 473 -1.68 0.00 -8.35
N TYR A 474 -0.37 0.13 -8.37
CA TYR A 474 0.37 1.23 -8.98
C TYR A 474 1.40 0.72 -9.98
N PHE A 475 1.55 1.44 -11.08
CA PHE A 475 2.49 1.13 -12.16
C PHE A 475 3.25 2.41 -12.51
N VAL A 476 4.56 2.44 -12.25
CA VAL A 476 5.46 3.44 -12.84
C VAL A 476 5.70 3.01 -14.27
N THR A 477 5.48 3.90 -15.22
CA THR A 477 5.54 3.63 -16.66
C THR A 477 6.38 4.67 -17.37
N ARG A 478 7.22 4.24 -18.34
CA ARG A 478 8.00 5.13 -19.20
C ARG A 478 7.51 5.06 -20.64
N SER A 479 7.36 6.24 -21.24
CA SER A 479 7.10 6.47 -22.66
C SER A 479 8.08 7.52 -23.17
N ARG A 480 8.48 7.42 -24.45
CA ARG A 480 9.36 8.43 -25.08
C ARG A 480 8.71 9.80 -25.23
N GLU A 481 7.38 9.85 -25.32
CA GLU A 481 6.62 11.09 -25.54
C GLU A 481 6.12 11.68 -24.21
N ASN A 482 5.59 10.83 -23.32
CA ASN A 482 4.98 11.27 -22.06
C ASN A 482 5.97 11.38 -20.89
N GLY A 483 7.13 10.73 -20.98
CA GLY A 483 8.12 10.65 -19.90
C GLY A 483 7.84 9.52 -18.90
N VAL A 484 8.06 9.79 -17.62
CA VAL A 484 7.75 8.88 -16.51
C VAL A 484 6.38 9.26 -15.92
N ASP A 485 5.44 8.30 -15.94
CA ASP A 485 4.08 8.44 -15.42
C ASP A 485 3.81 7.44 -14.30
N LEU A 486 3.09 7.85 -13.26
CA LEU A 486 2.48 6.96 -12.28
C LEU A 486 1.03 6.71 -12.66
N LEU A 487 0.68 5.44 -12.88
CA LEU A 487 -0.69 4.98 -13.08
C LEU A 487 -1.19 4.25 -11.83
N ALA A 488 -2.45 4.42 -11.47
CA ALA A 488 -3.11 3.72 -10.35
C ALA A 488 -4.40 3.04 -10.82
N THR A 489 -4.82 1.94 -10.17
CA THR A 489 -6.10 1.25 -10.45
C THR A 489 -6.62 0.52 -9.20
N GLY A 490 -7.93 0.34 -9.07
CA GLY A 490 -8.57 -0.29 -7.90
C GLY A 490 -9.42 0.64 -7.04
N GLN A 491 -9.32 0.51 -5.72
CA GLN A 491 -10.22 1.14 -4.76
C GLN A 491 -10.02 2.67 -4.59
N GLY A 492 -10.94 3.46 -5.15
CA GLY A 492 -10.88 4.93 -5.08
C GLY A 492 -11.58 5.60 -3.89
N GLN A 493 -12.46 4.89 -3.17
CA GLN A 493 -13.34 5.50 -2.15
C GLN A 493 -12.62 6.24 -1.00
N PHE A 494 -11.36 5.91 -0.73
CA PHE A 494 -10.52 6.59 0.28
C PHE A 494 -9.46 7.51 -0.32
N GLY A 495 -9.53 7.81 -1.62
CA GLY A 495 -8.61 8.71 -2.33
C GLY A 495 -7.28 8.08 -2.75
N ALA A 496 -7.04 6.82 -2.43
CA ALA A 496 -5.77 6.11 -2.67
C ALA A 496 -5.28 6.14 -4.12
N LEU A 497 -6.18 6.27 -5.11
CA LEU A 497 -5.82 6.37 -6.52
C LEU A 497 -5.13 7.70 -6.91
N GLY A 498 -5.16 8.75 -6.08
CA GLY A 498 -4.37 9.98 -6.27
C GLY A 498 -4.73 10.87 -7.47
N TYR A 499 -5.70 10.49 -8.30
CA TYR A 499 -6.04 11.22 -9.53
C TYR A 499 -7.08 12.34 -9.34
N GLY A 500 -7.39 12.72 -8.10
CA GLY A 500 -8.31 13.81 -7.75
C GLY A 500 -9.79 13.43 -7.68
N GLN A 501 -10.12 12.14 -7.67
CA GLN A 501 -11.50 11.63 -7.55
C GLN A 501 -11.58 10.48 -6.53
N TRP A 502 -12.82 10.17 -6.13
CA TRP A 502 -13.16 9.12 -5.15
C TRP A 502 -13.77 7.86 -5.79
N ALA A 503 -13.88 7.81 -7.12
CA ALA A 503 -14.44 6.69 -7.86
C ALA A 503 -13.41 5.56 -8.04
N HIS A 504 -13.87 4.31 -8.12
CA HIS A 504 -13.02 3.17 -8.46
C HIS A 504 -12.51 3.28 -9.90
N ALA A 505 -11.29 2.80 -10.14
CA ALA A 505 -10.71 2.73 -11.48
C ALA A 505 -10.52 1.26 -11.90
N THR A 506 -11.17 0.85 -12.98
CA THR A 506 -11.03 -0.49 -13.60
C THR A 506 -9.99 -0.53 -14.72
N SER A 507 -9.53 0.64 -15.16
CA SER A 507 -8.40 0.84 -16.06
C SER A 507 -7.36 1.69 -15.33
N PRO A 508 -6.05 1.56 -15.60
CA PRO A 508 -5.04 2.42 -15.00
C PRO A 508 -5.33 3.89 -15.30
N VAL A 509 -5.31 4.75 -14.28
CA VAL A 509 -5.51 6.21 -14.38
C VAL A 509 -4.27 6.97 -13.93
N ARG A 510 -3.92 8.06 -14.63
CA ARG A 510 -2.69 8.84 -14.39
C ARG A 510 -2.80 9.71 -13.14
N VAL A 511 -1.85 9.54 -12.22
CA VAL A 511 -1.71 10.35 -10.99
C VAL A 511 -1.04 11.69 -11.35
N LYS A 512 -1.85 12.63 -11.85
CA LYS A 512 -1.38 13.85 -12.55
C LYS A 512 -0.28 14.63 -11.81
N THR A 513 -0.38 14.79 -10.49
CA THR A 513 0.55 15.59 -9.68
C THR A 513 1.99 15.08 -9.69
N VAL A 514 2.22 13.79 -9.97
CA VAL A 514 3.55 13.15 -9.95
C VAL A 514 3.94 12.50 -11.29
N SER A 515 3.21 12.79 -12.37
CA SER A 515 3.33 12.09 -13.66
C SER A 515 3.69 13.05 -14.80
N GLY A 516 4.82 12.82 -15.46
CA GLY A 516 5.36 13.69 -16.51
C GLY A 516 6.00 14.98 -15.98
N LEU A 517 6.39 15.00 -14.70
CA LEU A 517 7.17 16.10 -14.11
C LEU A 517 8.51 16.26 -14.84
N ARG A 518 8.98 17.50 -14.93
CA ARG A 518 10.23 17.87 -15.61
C ARG A 518 11.02 18.87 -14.78
N GLU A 519 12.34 18.74 -14.82
CA GLU A 519 13.28 19.51 -14.03
C GLU A 519 14.49 19.89 -14.90
N TRP A 520 15.18 20.98 -14.57
CA TRP A 520 16.43 21.35 -15.22
C TRP A 520 17.59 20.60 -14.55
N ASN A 521 18.20 19.67 -15.27
CA ASN A 521 19.40 18.98 -14.80
C ASN A 521 20.63 19.83 -15.14
N GLU A 522 21.23 20.44 -14.12
CA GLU A 522 22.43 21.28 -14.25
C GLU A 522 23.62 20.51 -14.85
N GLN A 523 23.78 19.24 -14.49
CA GLN A 523 24.92 18.41 -14.94
C GLN A 523 24.84 18.04 -16.42
N THR A 524 23.63 17.93 -17.00
CA THR A 524 23.42 17.63 -18.43
C THR A 524 23.03 18.85 -19.26
N GLY A 525 22.78 19.99 -18.61
CA GLY A 525 22.39 21.26 -19.22
C GLY A 525 21.05 21.20 -19.96
N LYS A 526 20.10 20.39 -19.47
CA LYS A 526 18.85 20.05 -20.18
C LYS A 526 17.65 19.91 -19.26
N VAL A 527 16.46 20.14 -19.82
CA VAL A 527 15.19 19.76 -19.18
C VAL A 527 14.97 18.26 -19.35
N GLU A 528 15.00 17.53 -18.24
CA GLU A 528 14.81 16.08 -18.18
C GLU A 528 13.51 15.72 -17.44
N PHE A 529 13.05 14.47 -17.57
CA PHE A 529 11.88 13.99 -16.83
C PHE A 529 12.30 13.50 -15.45
N VAL A 530 11.60 13.95 -14.40
CA VAL A 530 11.84 13.49 -13.03
C VAL A 530 11.38 12.04 -12.91
N GLY A 531 12.28 11.17 -12.42
CA GLY A 531 11.99 9.76 -12.18
C GLY A 531 11.16 9.52 -10.92
N ILE A 532 10.65 8.30 -10.77
CA ILE A 532 10.06 7.81 -9.52
C ILE A 532 10.98 6.71 -8.98
N LYS A 533 11.65 6.99 -7.86
CA LYS A 533 12.56 6.04 -7.22
C LYS A 533 11.78 4.87 -6.61
N ASP A 534 10.79 5.20 -5.78
CA ASP A 534 10.09 4.25 -4.92
C ASP A 534 8.60 4.60 -4.77
N VAL A 535 7.77 3.57 -4.61
CA VAL A 535 6.31 3.65 -4.43
C VAL A 535 5.94 2.65 -3.34
N GLN A 536 5.63 3.16 -2.16
CA GLN A 536 5.35 2.38 -0.95
C GLN A 536 3.86 2.47 -0.66
N ALA A 537 3.14 1.34 -0.74
CA ALA A 537 1.69 1.29 -0.63
C ALA A 537 1.24 0.40 0.55
N GLY A 538 0.63 1.01 1.56
CA GLY A 538 -0.02 0.30 2.66
C GLY A 538 -1.45 -0.11 2.30
N GLU A 539 -2.25 -0.54 3.29
CA GLU A 539 -3.63 -0.99 3.08
C GLU A 539 -4.55 0.03 2.38
N GLY A 540 -4.35 1.34 2.61
CA GLY A 540 -5.22 2.37 2.04
C GLY A 540 -4.54 3.69 1.69
N HIS A 541 -3.24 3.81 1.95
CA HIS A 541 -2.44 5.00 1.69
C HIS A 541 -1.14 4.64 0.96
N VAL A 542 -0.54 5.65 0.34
CA VAL A 542 0.69 5.48 -0.44
C VAL A 542 1.63 6.65 -0.18
N ALA A 543 2.92 6.35 -0.18
CA ALA A 543 4.02 7.31 -0.22
C ALA A 543 4.84 7.08 -1.50
N VAL A 544 5.17 8.16 -2.20
CA VAL A 544 5.99 8.14 -3.41
C VAL A 544 7.19 9.04 -3.21
N VAL A 545 8.36 8.52 -3.62
CA VAL A 545 9.65 9.22 -3.58
C VAL A 545 10.08 9.48 -5.02
N LEU A 546 10.19 10.76 -5.40
CA LEU A 546 10.74 11.15 -6.68
C LEU A 546 12.26 10.90 -6.71
N ASP A 547 12.85 10.77 -7.90
CA ASP A 547 14.31 10.68 -8.06
C ASP A 547 14.87 12.00 -8.60
N ASN A 548 14.61 13.08 -7.86
CA ASN A 548 15.17 14.43 -8.07
C ASN A 548 16.25 14.78 -7.02
N ALA A 549 17.16 13.84 -6.77
CA ALA A 549 18.34 14.07 -5.93
C ALA A 549 19.42 14.83 -6.71
N VAL A 550 19.38 16.16 -6.69
CA VAL A 550 20.44 17.00 -7.27
C VAL A 550 21.74 16.81 -6.48
N LYS A 551 22.87 16.80 -7.18
CA LYS A 551 24.22 16.89 -6.59
C LYS A 551 24.96 18.05 -7.24
N HIS A 552 25.60 18.90 -6.43
CA HIS A 552 26.39 20.03 -6.92
C HIS A 552 27.90 19.76 -6.72
N ASP A 553 28.72 20.50 -7.45
CA ASP A 553 30.18 20.32 -7.49
C ASP A 553 30.88 20.77 -6.19
N ASP A 554 30.20 21.50 -5.32
CA ASP A 554 30.64 21.82 -3.95
C ASP A 554 30.55 20.62 -2.98
N GLY A 555 30.02 19.49 -3.45
CA GLY A 555 29.79 18.27 -2.67
C GLY A 555 28.40 18.18 -2.05
N SER A 556 27.55 19.21 -2.21
CA SER A 556 26.20 19.21 -1.65
C SER A 556 25.22 18.37 -2.45
N ALA A 557 24.19 17.89 -1.76
CA ALA A 557 23.19 17.00 -2.36
C ALA A 557 21.79 17.24 -1.78
N PHE A 558 20.87 17.72 -2.61
CA PHE A 558 19.48 17.94 -2.23
C PHE A 558 18.71 16.63 -2.10
N GLY A 559 17.71 16.63 -1.21
CA GLY A 559 16.92 15.45 -0.92
C GLY A 559 15.80 15.21 -1.92
N ARG A 560 15.37 13.96 -1.99
CA ARG A 560 14.31 13.46 -2.86
C ARG A 560 12.93 13.85 -2.33
N ASP A 561 12.11 14.44 -3.19
CA ASP A 561 10.79 14.92 -2.79
C ASP A 561 9.80 13.79 -2.49
N VAL A 562 9.07 13.93 -1.38
CA VAL A 562 8.04 12.98 -0.94
C VAL A 562 6.63 13.53 -1.21
N PHE A 563 5.78 12.65 -1.72
CA PHE A 563 4.33 12.84 -1.81
C PHE A 563 3.60 11.72 -1.07
N VAL A 564 2.50 12.05 -0.37
CA VAL A 564 1.61 11.07 0.27
C VAL A 564 0.14 11.38 -0.02
N TRP A 565 -0.70 10.34 -0.09
CA TRP A 565 -2.16 10.47 -0.20
C TRP A 565 -2.90 9.17 0.13
N GLY A 566 -4.23 9.21 0.11
CA GLY A 566 -5.13 8.09 0.40
C GLY A 566 -5.85 8.19 1.75
N TYR A 567 -6.19 7.03 2.30
CA TYR A 567 -6.85 6.84 3.59
C TYR A 567 -6.00 7.40 4.74
N ASN A 568 -6.62 8.07 5.71
CA ASN A 568 -5.90 8.86 6.72
C ASN A 568 -6.55 8.87 8.12
N GLU A 569 -7.46 7.94 8.42
CA GLU A 569 -8.24 7.92 9.67
C GLU A 569 -7.36 7.90 10.94
N PHE A 570 -6.28 7.11 10.92
CA PHE A 570 -5.33 6.98 12.02
C PHE A 570 -4.14 7.97 11.92
N TYR A 571 -4.24 8.98 11.06
CA TYR A 571 -3.17 9.92 10.70
C TYR A 571 -1.96 9.30 9.95
N GLN A 572 -2.11 8.16 9.29
CA GLN A 572 -1.03 7.49 8.55
C GLN A 572 -0.38 8.34 7.43
N LEU A 573 -1.02 9.43 6.98
CA LEU A 573 -0.38 10.41 6.09
C LEU A 573 0.55 11.38 6.82
N GLY A 574 0.48 11.53 8.14
CA GLY A 574 1.41 12.38 8.92
C GLY A 574 1.18 13.89 8.82
N THR A 575 0.10 14.33 8.15
CA THR A 575 -0.22 15.75 7.92
C THR A 575 -0.73 16.49 9.16
N GLY A 576 -0.93 15.81 10.30
CA GLY A 576 -1.62 16.35 11.47
C GLY A 576 -3.14 16.43 11.35
N ARG A 577 -3.72 16.02 10.20
CA ARG A 577 -5.17 15.98 9.92
C ARG A 577 -5.61 14.54 9.66
N ARG A 578 -6.88 14.19 9.96
CA ARG A 578 -7.49 12.86 9.66
C ARG A 578 -8.17 12.77 8.29
N SER A 579 -8.21 13.86 7.53
CA SER A 579 -8.87 13.90 6.22
C SER A 579 -8.15 12.98 5.23
N ASN A 580 -8.87 12.04 4.62
CA ASN A 580 -8.41 11.30 3.45
C ASN A 580 -8.04 12.28 2.33
N LEU A 581 -7.02 11.96 1.52
CA LEU A 581 -6.57 12.80 0.42
C LEU A 581 -6.71 12.08 -0.93
N PRO A 582 -7.49 12.60 -1.90
CA PRO A 582 -7.64 12.02 -3.24
C PRO A 582 -6.57 12.48 -4.24
N THR A 583 -5.64 13.33 -3.79
CA THR A 583 -4.59 13.97 -4.58
C THR A 583 -3.28 13.95 -3.79
N PRO A 584 -2.12 13.62 -4.40
CA PRO A 584 -0.81 13.73 -3.79
C PRO A 584 -0.56 15.08 -3.11
N GLN A 585 -0.06 15.07 -1.87
CA GLN A 585 0.41 16.25 -1.15
C GLN A 585 1.80 16.02 -0.58
N HIS A 586 2.59 17.09 -0.50
CA HIS A 586 3.85 17.09 0.25
C HIS A 586 3.61 17.01 1.75
N LEU A 587 4.59 16.47 2.49
CA LEU A 587 4.66 16.57 3.94
C LEU A 587 5.51 17.76 4.40
N ALA A 588 5.35 18.14 5.67
CA ALA A 588 6.28 19.05 6.32
C ALA A 588 7.65 18.35 6.56
N PRO A 589 8.76 19.10 6.64
CA PRO A 589 10.07 18.55 6.98
C PRO A 589 10.07 17.71 8.27
N LEU A 590 10.98 16.75 8.35
CA LEU A 590 11.14 15.89 9.54
C LEU A 590 11.64 16.72 10.74
N PRO A 591 11.10 16.51 11.95
CA PRO A 591 11.46 17.29 13.14
C PRO A 591 12.77 16.79 13.77
N TYR A 592 13.88 16.95 13.04
CA TYR A 592 15.22 16.67 13.55
C TYR A 592 15.59 17.65 14.68
N PRO A 593 16.28 17.19 15.75
CA PRO A 593 16.68 18.02 16.89
C PRO A 593 17.92 18.91 16.64
N GLY A 594 18.26 19.15 15.37
CA GLY A 594 19.43 19.88 14.90
C GLY A 594 19.27 20.22 13.42
N PRO A 595 20.32 20.68 12.70
CA PRO A 595 20.24 20.87 11.26
C PRO A 595 19.82 19.55 10.58
N ALA A 596 18.87 19.63 9.65
CA ALA A 596 18.37 18.45 8.97
C ALA A 596 19.48 17.78 8.14
N PRO A 597 19.46 16.46 7.94
CA PRO A 597 20.38 15.74 7.05
C PRO A 597 20.65 16.40 5.70
N THR A 598 19.62 16.89 5.03
CA THR A 598 19.69 17.64 3.76
C THR A 598 20.37 19.01 3.90
N ALA A 599 20.29 19.65 5.07
CA ALA A 599 21.01 20.89 5.38
C ALA A 599 22.44 20.65 5.91
N ILE A 600 22.77 19.44 6.38
CA ILE A 600 24.15 19.00 6.68
C ILE A 600 24.86 18.61 5.37
N ALA A 601 24.12 18.11 4.38
CA ALA A 601 24.63 17.89 3.04
C ALA A 601 24.87 19.21 2.28
N ALA A 602 24.09 20.26 2.55
CA ALA A 602 24.38 21.60 2.04
C ALA A 602 25.71 22.14 2.59
N ALA A 603 26.53 22.75 1.72
CA ALA A 603 27.68 23.53 2.16
C ALA A 603 27.20 24.71 3.05
N PRO A 604 28.02 25.20 4.00
CA PRO A 604 27.60 26.27 4.91
C PRO A 604 27.16 27.50 4.13
N GLU A 605 25.93 27.96 4.39
CA GLU A 605 25.21 28.93 3.56
C GLU A 605 26.04 30.18 3.24
N ALA A 606 26.48 30.29 1.98
CA ALA A 606 26.80 31.59 1.40
C ALA A 606 25.52 32.45 1.43
N PRO A 607 25.59 33.76 1.71
CA PRO A 607 24.40 34.60 1.86
C PRO A 607 23.73 34.86 0.51
N VAL A 608 22.88 33.92 0.07
CA VAL A 608 22.16 34.01 -1.21
C VAL A 608 21.14 35.15 -1.13
N SER A 609 21.22 36.07 -2.10
CA SER A 609 20.23 37.14 -2.29
C SER A 609 18.83 36.55 -2.51
N PRO A 610 17.75 37.24 -2.09
CA PRO A 610 16.39 36.72 -2.24
C PRO A 610 16.01 36.56 -3.73
N GLU A 611 16.04 35.32 -4.23
CA GLU A 611 15.66 35.01 -5.60
C GLU A 611 14.18 35.30 -5.83
N GLY A 612 13.93 36.33 -6.63
CA GLY A 612 12.59 36.86 -6.86
C GLY A 612 11.76 35.96 -7.78
N SER A 613 10.87 35.16 -7.20
CA SER A 613 9.58 34.79 -7.81
C SER A 613 9.64 34.20 -9.24
N LEU A 614 10.65 33.38 -9.54
CA LEU A 614 10.63 32.57 -10.77
C LEU A 614 9.54 31.50 -10.66
N SER A 615 8.40 31.78 -11.28
CA SER A 615 7.26 30.86 -11.34
C SER A 615 7.63 29.63 -12.17
N SER A 616 8.09 28.58 -11.49
CA SER A 616 8.12 27.22 -12.06
C SER A 616 6.80 26.91 -12.75
N GLY A 617 6.86 26.23 -13.91
CA GLY A 617 5.69 25.89 -14.72
C GLY A 617 4.72 24.87 -14.11
N THR A 618 4.92 24.51 -12.84
CA THR A 618 4.00 23.68 -12.06
C THR A 618 2.71 24.42 -11.74
N THR A 619 1.56 23.75 -11.82
CA THR A 619 0.23 24.34 -11.54
C THR A 619 -0.05 24.66 -10.06
N SER A 620 1.02 24.76 -9.27
CA SER A 620 1.07 25.21 -7.89
C SER A 620 2.53 25.65 -7.60
N PRO A 621 2.77 26.76 -6.90
CA PRO A 621 4.12 27.13 -6.48
C PRO A 621 4.70 26.05 -5.55
N MET A 622 5.93 25.62 -5.82
CA MET A 622 6.58 24.49 -5.16
C MET A 622 6.93 24.87 -3.71
N PRO A 623 6.44 24.16 -2.68
CA PRO A 623 6.64 24.61 -1.30
C PRO A 623 8.11 24.58 -0.85
N HIS A 624 8.63 25.72 -0.39
CA HIS A 624 9.98 25.85 0.17
C HIS A 624 10.15 25.15 1.53
N LYS A 625 9.06 24.69 2.17
CA LYS A 625 9.08 23.92 3.43
C LYS A 625 8.36 22.58 3.22
N ARG A 626 9.04 21.63 2.58
CA ARG A 626 8.53 20.27 2.28
C ARG A 626 9.49 19.17 2.72
N MET A 627 8.98 17.97 2.93
CA MET A 627 9.77 16.79 3.26
C MET A 627 10.62 16.34 2.06
N GLN A 628 11.92 16.26 2.30
CA GLN A 628 12.89 15.69 1.37
C GLN A 628 13.69 14.60 2.09
N LEU A 629 13.85 13.44 1.45
CA LEU A 629 14.66 12.33 1.98
C LEU A 629 16.11 12.47 1.49
N SER A 630 17.07 12.33 2.40
CA SER A 630 18.49 12.37 2.06
C SER A 630 18.85 11.40 0.93
N PRO A 631 19.68 11.83 -0.03
CA PRO A 631 20.20 10.95 -1.05
C PRO A 631 21.17 9.92 -0.46
N SER A 632 21.74 9.07 -1.31
CA SER A 632 22.63 8.00 -0.88
C SER A 632 24.00 8.55 -0.46
N LEU A 633 24.24 8.63 0.85
CA LEU A 633 25.44 9.17 1.48
C LEU A 633 26.44 8.05 1.84
N PRO A 634 27.76 8.28 1.71
CA PRO A 634 28.75 7.40 2.34
C PRO A 634 28.61 7.52 3.86
N THR A 635 28.67 6.38 4.57
CA THR A 635 28.47 6.35 6.04
C THR A 635 29.46 7.29 6.75
N PRO A 636 29.01 8.38 7.39
CA PRO A 636 29.87 9.17 8.27
C PRO A 636 30.23 8.32 9.49
N SER A 637 31.38 8.59 10.13
CA SER A 637 31.90 7.76 11.21
C SER A 637 31.10 7.93 12.52
N LEU A 638 29.91 7.32 12.59
CA LEU A 638 29.20 7.06 13.83
C LEU A 638 30.13 6.30 14.77
N LYS A 639 30.37 6.86 15.96
CA LYS A 639 31.28 6.29 16.96
C LYS A 639 30.86 4.89 17.43
N ASP A 640 29.55 4.62 17.41
CA ASP A 640 28.95 3.42 17.99
C ASP A 640 28.43 2.40 16.96
N ALA A 641 28.20 2.82 15.71
CA ALA A 641 27.70 1.93 14.65
C ALA A 641 28.86 1.23 13.93
N LYS A 642 29.13 -0.03 14.31
CA LYS A 642 30.13 -0.91 13.67
C LYS A 642 29.70 -1.40 12.29
N LEU A 643 29.56 -0.47 11.35
CA LEU A 643 29.29 -0.73 9.93
C LEU A 643 30.58 -1.10 9.18
N PRO A 644 30.51 -1.90 8.10
CA PRO A 644 31.62 -2.10 7.17
C PRO A 644 32.15 -0.78 6.60
N ARG A 645 33.46 -0.71 6.35
CA ARG A 645 34.05 0.44 5.64
C ARG A 645 33.48 0.52 4.23
N GLY A 646 33.01 1.71 3.84
CA GLY A 646 32.41 1.94 2.52
C GLY A 646 30.91 1.63 2.43
N THR A 647 30.23 1.29 3.53
CA THR A 647 28.75 1.21 3.53
C THR A 647 28.12 2.54 3.09
N VAL A 648 27.11 2.47 2.24
CA VAL A 648 26.28 3.59 1.80
C VAL A 648 24.91 3.50 2.47
N VAL A 649 24.39 4.64 2.92
CA VAL A 649 23.07 4.75 3.57
C VAL A 649 22.22 5.81 2.88
N GLU A 650 20.89 5.67 2.90
CA GLU A 650 19.95 6.69 2.44
C GLU A 650 18.72 6.74 3.36
N GLU A 651 17.99 7.85 3.36
CA GLU A 651 16.66 7.87 3.98
C GLU A 651 15.64 7.17 3.07
N ALA A 652 14.88 6.26 3.65
CA ALA A 652 13.78 5.57 3.01
C ALA A 652 12.49 5.81 3.80
N ILE A 653 11.37 5.98 3.10
CA ILE A 653 10.03 5.95 3.67
C ILE A 653 9.44 4.54 3.53
N VAL A 654 8.56 4.16 4.45
CA VAL A 654 7.69 2.98 4.34
C VAL A 654 6.25 3.38 4.66
N ALA A 655 5.30 2.80 3.93
CA ALA A 655 3.87 2.85 4.21
C ALA A 655 3.40 1.41 4.45
N GLY A 656 2.94 1.12 5.66
CA GLY A 656 2.50 -0.22 6.09
C GLY A 656 1.02 -0.25 6.46
N ASP A 657 0.61 -1.23 7.26
CA ASP A 657 -0.79 -1.35 7.67
C ASP A 657 -1.09 -0.39 8.83
N GLY A 658 -1.85 0.67 8.55
CA GLY A 658 -2.29 1.67 9.53
C GLY A 658 -1.25 2.74 9.92
N GLY A 659 -0.04 2.72 9.36
CA GLY A 659 1.02 3.69 9.68
C GLY A 659 2.09 3.85 8.60
N SER A 660 3.00 4.78 8.84
CA SER A 660 4.16 5.06 7.99
C SER A 660 5.38 5.43 8.84
N GLY A 661 6.57 5.37 8.24
CA GLY A 661 7.80 5.82 8.88
C GLY A 661 8.91 6.19 7.90
N VAL A 662 9.86 6.99 8.36
CA VAL A 662 11.14 7.27 7.68
C VAL A 662 12.28 6.71 8.50
N PHE A 663 13.24 6.07 7.84
CA PHE A 663 14.38 5.43 8.49
C PHE A 663 15.65 5.47 7.63
N TRP A 664 16.78 5.29 8.29
CA TRP A 664 18.09 5.19 7.65
C TRP A 664 18.35 3.76 7.19
N ARG A 665 18.39 3.57 5.86
CA ARG A 665 18.50 2.27 5.18
C ARG A 665 19.92 2.04 4.63
N VAL A 666 20.50 0.88 4.92
CA VAL A 666 21.71 0.38 4.25
C VAL A 666 21.40 0.05 2.78
N VAL A 667 22.14 0.64 1.86
CA VAL A 667 22.04 0.35 0.42
C VAL A 667 22.93 -0.87 0.09
N ASN A 668 22.35 -1.90 -0.53
CA ASN A 668 23.01 -3.16 -0.91
C ASN A 668 23.75 -3.85 0.28
N PRO A 669 23.03 -4.27 1.34
CA PRO A 669 23.59 -4.75 2.60
C PRO A 669 24.36 -6.07 2.57
#